data_AF-A0A0A3J8J5-F1
#
_entry.id   AF-A0A0A3J8J5-F1
#
_cell.length_a   1.000
_cell.length_b   1.000
_cell.length_c   1.000
_cell.angle_alpha   90.00
_cell.angle_beta   90.00
_cell.angle_gamma   90.00
#
_symmetry.space_group_name_H-M   'P 1'
#
loop_
_entity.id
_entity.type
_entity.pdbx_description
1 polymer ?
#
loop_
_entity_poly.entity_id
_entity_poly.type
_entity_poly.pdbx_seq_one_letter_code
_entity_poly.pdbx_strand_id
1 'polypeptide(L)'
;MDMKITQKIIKEMCGTASFKRGEAYYRANKVTITGYSRNRCTATVKGAEDFQVTIEKEISGRIQTSCSCPALGDFNKSCQHVAAVLLAIQEQKQQRNHSTAKSSRQLGEEEMPAGILSLFQERRGRKSRHQLHFEKRQVLDVKFSLKPYLSEKGQRLFGMEISIGQTKISPIHMFLQHVKLGRPCTLFSAFTFDPAEHCFVNEVDAVLYELSRIAQDEMALLEAIPNDIKAAVQTDMLLLPPSAWGVLAPLLAGLPNIWIEQNGQAAQRLQFMVGIPPLHFYVEEVDGESRLTVKGLERMLILPAYNVLVDDGNVFQLNEEDCERLMELLEMLAPPDMNYVPIPHAQLQLFLNKVVPELRKIGRVELSKQMTGKMVKTPLVAKLYLDRLRNRLLAGLEFQYEHVIIQPLENVEYQAGPMIIRDYQKEREILEIMEQSGFTKTDGGYFMQNEELEYNFLYHVIQELQPLVQIYATTAVRHRLIKKSTFPKIVVKVKKERTNWLEFTFKMDGISDDQIKEILQALEIKQKYYRLPNDSLLSLETREMEEIQRFLQAGPVQEDHYMTTLDMPIIESLKFLELLEESDVFDPEESFRQFLDQLRHPENQDFEVPESLKEVLRDYQTQGFKWMKTLASYGFGGVLADDMGLGKTVQSIAFIVSELAAIRASRQPALIVCPSSLTYNWLQEIMSFAPEIQALVIDGSQAVRKEIQRDLMGIDVIITSYPLLRQDLSWYEKQTFHTVFFDEAQAFKNPMTQTARAVKKIKAANRFGLTGTPVENSQEELWSIYHVVFPQLFRGLEEYSHLTRKAISRRVRPFLLRRLKEDVLMELPRKSEAIVFSELLPEQKELYAAFLAKLQYDTLKHLDKESFRKNRIRILAGLTRLRQICCHPGLFVDGYTGSSAKFEQLLQILEESRISGRRVLIFSQFTKMLELIGREMTRQGHTYFYLDGSTPSEERVELCTRFNEGERDVFLISLKAGGTGLNLTGADTVILYDLWWNPAVEEQAAGRAHRMGQKNTVQIIKLIAHGTIEEKMNELQEKKRDLITDILEFEDRVPSTLTEEDIREILMI
;
A
#
# COMPACT_ATOMS: atom_id res chain seq x y z
N MET A 1 -7.46 -47.41 28.00
CA MET A 1 -8.03 -48.43 27.10
C MET A 1 -7.00 -48.96 26.13
N ASP A 2 -6.73 -50.28 26.08
CA ASP A 2 -5.86 -50.91 25.07
C ASP A 2 -6.68 -51.45 23.87
N MET A 3 -7.01 -50.55 22.93
CA MET A 3 -7.65 -50.90 21.64
C MET A 3 -7.05 -50.08 20.49
N LYS A 4 -7.07 -50.62 19.25
CA LYS A 4 -6.79 -49.87 18.01
C LYS A 4 -8.07 -49.16 17.57
N ILE A 5 -8.30 -47.95 18.08
CA ILE A 5 -9.38 -47.08 17.59
C ILE A 5 -8.82 -46.31 16.40
N THR A 6 -9.37 -46.51 15.21
CA THR A 6 -9.01 -45.77 14.00
C THR A 6 -10.18 -44.92 13.55
N GLN A 7 -9.92 -43.82 12.82
CA GLN A 7 -10.97 -42.95 12.31
C GLN A 7 -12.01 -43.70 11.45
N LYS A 8 -11.61 -44.78 10.77
CA LYS A 8 -12.53 -45.65 10.00
C LYS A 8 -13.54 -46.33 10.92
N ILE A 9 -13.09 -46.90 12.05
CA ILE A 9 -13.94 -47.55 13.05
C ILE A 9 -14.91 -46.54 13.68
N ILE A 10 -14.43 -45.32 14.01
CA ILE A 10 -15.30 -44.28 14.58
C ILE A 10 -16.37 -43.85 13.56
N LYS A 11 -16.03 -43.71 12.28
CA LYS A 11 -16.98 -43.39 11.21
C LYS A 11 -18.00 -44.51 10.98
N GLU A 12 -17.61 -45.78 11.11
CA GLU A 12 -18.51 -46.92 11.01
C GLU A 12 -19.49 -46.97 12.20
N MET A 13 -19.01 -46.69 13.42
CA MET A 13 -19.83 -46.68 14.65
C MET A 13 -20.78 -45.49 14.75
N CYS A 14 -20.33 -44.28 14.39
CA CYS A 14 -21.12 -43.05 14.60
C CYS A 14 -21.79 -42.52 13.32
N GLY A 15 -21.35 -42.96 12.14
CA GLY A 15 -21.72 -42.38 10.87
C GLY A 15 -20.91 -41.12 10.52
N THR A 16 -20.84 -40.79 9.24
CA THR A 16 -19.99 -39.69 8.72
C THR A 16 -20.43 -38.31 9.20
N ALA A 17 -21.74 -38.07 9.31
CA ALA A 17 -22.29 -36.80 9.78
C ALA A 17 -22.01 -36.57 11.28
N SER A 18 -22.20 -37.59 12.12
CA SER A 18 -21.91 -37.51 13.56
C SER A 18 -20.41 -37.48 13.83
N PHE A 19 -19.59 -38.18 13.03
CA PHE A 19 -18.13 -38.09 13.09
C PHE A 19 -17.63 -36.67 12.84
N LYS A 20 -18.09 -36.01 11.76
CA LYS A 20 -17.67 -34.62 11.45
C LYS A 20 -18.09 -33.63 12.54
N ARG A 21 -19.30 -33.81 13.11
CA ARG A 21 -19.76 -32.97 14.22
C ARG A 21 -19.00 -33.27 15.51
N GLY A 22 -18.74 -34.53 15.82
CA GLY A 22 -17.90 -34.95 16.95
C GLY A 22 -16.47 -34.45 16.84
N GLU A 23 -15.89 -34.44 15.64
CA GLU A 23 -14.59 -33.85 15.35
C GLU A 23 -14.58 -32.35 15.61
N ALA A 24 -15.68 -31.63 15.31
CA ALA A 24 -15.80 -30.21 15.65
C ALA A 24 -15.85 -29.99 17.18
N TYR A 25 -16.58 -30.82 17.94
CA TYR A 25 -16.57 -30.76 19.41
C TYR A 25 -15.18 -31.08 19.99
N TYR A 26 -14.48 -32.06 19.44
CA TYR A 26 -13.13 -32.42 19.85
C TYR A 26 -12.13 -31.29 19.54
N ARG A 27 -12.10 -30.77 18.31
CA ARG A 27 -11.19 -29.68 17.90
C ARG A 27 -11.46 -28.36 18.63
N ALA A 28 -12.68 -28.16 19.11
CA ALA A 28 -13.04 -27.02 19.95
C ALA A 28 -12.69 -27.24 21.43
N ASN A 29 -11.95 -28.30 21.79
CA ASN A 29 -11.57 -28.68 23.16
C ASN A 29 -12.77 -28.82 24.12
N LYS A 30 -13.93 -29.24 23.62
CA LYS A 30 -15.16 -29.38 24.41
C LYS A 30 -15.34 -30.75 25.05
N VAL A 31 -14.33 -31.62 24.99
CA VAL A 31 -14.37 -32.98 25.56
C VAL A 31 -13.43 -33.06 26.76
N THR A 32 -13.98 -33.35 27.94
CA THR A 32 -13.21 -33.54 29.17
C THR A 32 -13.35 -34.99 29.63
N ILE A 33 -12.26 -35.77 29.60
CA ILE A 33 -12.26 -37.15 30.12
C ILE A 33 -12.23 -37.10 31.64
N THR A 34 -13.31 -37.57 32.28
CA THR A 34 -13.50 -37.54 33.74
C THR A 34 -13.01 -38.81 34.42
N GLY A 35 -12.93 -39.93 33.69
CA GLY A 35 -12.41 -41.20 34.23
C GLY A 35 -11.89 -42.10 33.11
N TYR A 36 -10.66 -42.61 33.25
CA TYR A 36 -10.02 -43.42 32.22
C TYR A 36 -9.35 -44.66 32.82
N SER A 37 -9.83 -45.84 32.44
CA SER A 37 -9.28 -47.13 32.86
C SER A 37 -8.93 -48.02 31.66
N ARG A 38 -8.45 -49.24 31.93
CA ARG A 38 -8.06 -50.19 30.88
C ARG A 38 -9.24 -50.64 30.01
N ASN A 39 -10.46 -50.67 30.57
CA ASN A 39 -11.66 -51.16 29.89
C ASN A 39 -12.86 -50.18 29.88
N ARG A 40 -12.76 -49.02 30.53
CA ARG A 40 -13.84 -48.01 30.58
C ARG A 40 -13.29 -46.59 30.49
N CYS A 41 -13.95 -45.73 29.73
CA CYS A 41 -13.70 -44.30 29.64
C CYS A 41 -15.01 -43.53 29.85
N THR A 42 -15.04 -42.63 30.82
CA THR A 42 -16.12 -41.68 31.05
C THR A 42 -15.63 -40.27 30.73
N ALA A 43 -16.44 -39.50 30.00
CA ALA A 43 -16.12 -38.15 29.58
C ALA A 43 -17.36 -37.28 29.52
N THR A 44 -17.17 -35.98 29.71
CA THR A 44 -18.21 -34.96 29.55
C THR A 44 -17.93 -34.16 28.30
N VAL A 45 -18.94 -33.98 27.44
CA VAL A 45 -18.86 -33.18 26.21
C VAL A 45 -19.71 -31.93 26.38
N LYS A 46 -19.07 -30.76 26.43
CA LYS A 46 -19.74 -29.47 26.64
C LYS A 46 -20.46 -29.02 25.37
N GLY A 47 -21.78 -28.94 25.43
CA GLY A 47 -22.67 -28.53 24.34
C GLY A 47 -23.50 -27.29 24.70
N ALA A 48 -24.74 -27.24 24.23
CA ALA A 48 -25.74 -26.32 24.79
C ALA A 48 -26.14 -26.75 26.22
N GLU A 49 -26.07 -28.06 26.49
CA GLU A 49 -26.06 -28.68 27.80
C GLU A 49 -24.86 -29.65 27.86
N ASP A 50 -24.43 -30.05 29.05
CA ASP A 50 -23.29 -30.95 29.24
C ASP A 50 -23.73 -32.41 29.08
N PHE A 51 -23.14 -33.12 28.10
CA PHE A 51 -23.49 -34.51 27.81
C PHE A 51 -22.47 -35.47 28.40
N GLN A 52 -22.92 -36.38 29.25
CA GLN A 52 -22.08 -37.45 29.78
C GLN A 52 -22.03 -38.62 28.80
N VAL A 53 -20.81 -39.08 28.51
CA VAL A 53 -20.51 -40.15 27.58
C VAL A 53 -19.69 -41.21 28.29
N THR A 54 -20.13 -42.46 28.20
CA THR A 54 -19.40 -43.62 28.72
C THR A 54 -19.10 -44.59 27.57
N ILE A 55 -17.85 -45.03 27.49
CA ILE A 55 -17.36 -46.00 26.51
C ILE A 55 -16.77 -47.17 27.29
N GLU A 56 -17.30 -48.37 27.09
CA GLU A 56 -16.86 -49.60 27.73
C GLU A 56 -16.44 -50.63 26.69
N LYS A 57 -15.41 -51.41 27.03
CA LYS A 57 -14.91 -52.52 26.22
C LYS A 57 -15.35 -53.83 26.87
N GLU A 58 -16.16 -54.61 26.17
CA GLU A 58 -16.50 -55.96 26.59
C GLU A 58 -15.32 -56.93 26.41
N ILE A 59 -15.36 -58.07 27.13
CA ILE A 59 -14.40 -59.17 27.02
C ILE A 59 -14.35 -59.73 25.57
N SER A 60 -15.47 -59.63 24.85
CA SER A 60 -15.61 -60.01 23.42
C SER A 60 -14.87 -59.09 22.45
N GLY A 61 -14.36 -57.94 22.91
CA GLY A 61 -13.70 -56.92 22.10
C GLY A 61 -14.65 -55.92 21.43
N ARG A 62 -15.97 -56.03 21.62
CA ARG A 62 -16.95 -55.02 21.17
C ARG A 62 -16.96 -53.79 22.07
N ILE A 63 -17.17 -52.62 21.46
CA ILE A 63 -17.21 -51.32 22.15
C ILE A 63 -18.67 -50.95 22.39
N GLN A 64 -19.06 -50.85 23.65
CA GLN A 64 -20.38 -50.37 24.06
C GLN A 64 -20.28 -48.89 24.42
N THR A 65 -21.22 -48.08 23.93
CA THR A 65 -21.19 -46.63 24.11
C THR A 65 -22.55 -46.14 24.60
N SER A 66 -22.58 -45.35 25.67
CA SER A 66 -23.78 -44.67 26.14
C SER A 66 -23.54 -43.16 26.23
N CYS A 67 -24.56 -42.37 25.93
CA CYS A 67 -24.53 -40.92 26.00
C CYS A 67 -25.86 -40.39 26.53
N SER A 68 -25.83 -39.34 27.35
CA SER A 68 -27.02 -38.71 27.94
C SER A 68 -27.85 -37.85 26.96
N CYS A 69 -27.56 -37.86 25.65
CA CYS A 69 -28.32 -37.07 24.69
C CYS A 69 -29.66 -37.75 24.33
N PRO A 70 -30.76 -36.99 24.12
CA PRO A 70 -32.04 -37.55 23.71
C PRO A 70 -31.91 -38.25 22.35
N ALA A 71 -32.31 -39.52 22.30
CA ALA A 71 -32.20 -40.36 21.11
C ALA A 71 -33.17 -39.84 20.04
N LEU A 72 -32.63 -39.22 18.99
CA LEU A 72 -33.38 -39.03 17.74
C LEU A 72 -33.51 -40.40 17.06
N GLY A 73 -34.75 -40.79 16.79
CA GLY A 73 -35.16 -42.14 16.40
C GLY A 73 -34.44 -42.70 15.18
N ASP A 74 -34.35 -44.04 15.20
CA ASP A 74 -33.78 -44.95 14.21
C ASP A 74 -32.37 -44.61 13.74
N PHE A 75 -31.36 -45.26 14.33
CA PHE A 75 -30.29 -45.99 13.63
C PHE A 75 -29.35 -46.60 14.68
N ASN A 76 -28.83 -47.78 14.37
CA ASN A 76 -27.88 -48.61 15.15
C ASN A 76 -26.49 -47.95 15.41
N LYS A 77 -26.41 -46.61 15.47
CA LYS A 77 -25.17 -45.83 15.42
C LYS A 77 -25.07 -44.80 16.54
N SER A 78 -23.88 -44.62 17.08
CA SER A 78 -23.63 -43.76 18.24
C SER A 78 -23.61 -42.27 17.87
N CYS A 79 -23.97 -41.41 18.82
CA CYS A 79 -24.14 -39.97 18.59
C CYS A 79 -22.81 -39.22 18.38
N GLN A 80 -22.90 -37.96 17.96
CA GLN A 80 -21.75 -37.07 17.74
C GLN A 80 -20.87 -36.88 18.99
N HIS A 81 -21.44 -36.93 20.19
CA HIS A 81 -20.68 -36.80 21.44
C HIS A 81 -19.82 -38.04 21.70
N VAL A 82 -20.32 -39.23 21.39
CA VAL A 82 -19.54 -40.48 21.44
C VAL A 82 -18.37 -40.42 20.44
N ALA A 83 -18.60 -39.90 19.23
CA ALA A 83 -17.53 -39.71 18.24
C ALA A 83 -16.43 -38.77 18.75
N ALA A 84 -16.80 -37.67 19.42
CA ALA A 84 -15.85 -36.71 19.99
C ALA A 84 -14.95 -37.36 21.07
N VAL A 85 -15.52 -38.19 21.93
CA VAL A 85 -14.76 -38.90 22.97
C VAL A 85 -13.88 -40.01 22.38
N LEU A 86 -14.36 -40.77 21.39
CA LEU A 86 -13.55 -41.78 20.71
C LEU A 86 -12.33 -41.16 19.99
N LEU A 87 -12.48 -39.98 19.40
CA LEU A 87 -11.39 -39.22 18.80
C LEU A 87 -10.38 -38.75 19.85
N ALA A 88 -10.85 -38.25 21.00
CA ALA A 88 -9.97 -37.88 22.10
C ALA A 88 -9.14 -39.06 22.63
N ILE A 89 -9.75 -40.25 22.74
CA ILE A 89 -9.04 -41.48 23.14
C ILE A 89 -8.01 -41.90 22.08
N GLN A 90 -8.32 -41.73 20.79
CA GLN A 90 -7.40 -42.05 19.69
C GLN A 90 -6.16 -41.17 19.70
N GLU A 91 -6.32 -39.85 19.89
CA GLU A 91 -5.21 -38.89 19.92
C GLU A 91 -4.31 -39.10 21.14
N GLN A 92 -4.91 -39.34 22.31
CA GLN A 92 -4.16 -39.60 23.55
C GLN A 92 -3.28 -40.87 23.43
N LYS A 93 -3.69 -41.83 22.59
CA LYS A 93 -2.86 -43.00 22.22
C LYS A 93 -1.76 -42.69 21.23
N GLN A 94 -2.02 -41.85 20.23
CA GLN A 94 -0.98 -41.42 19.28
C GLN A 94 0.10 -40.62 20.00
N GLN A 95 -0.28 -39.79 20.98
CA GLN A 95 0.67 -39.10 21.87
C GLN A 95 1.43 -40.08 22.78
N ARG A 96 0.78 -41.11 23.34
CA ARG A 96 1.48 -42.17 24.11
C ARG A 96 2.44 -43.00 23.27
N ASN A 97 2.12 -43.30 22.01
CA ASN A 97 3.02 -43.99 21.08
C ASN A 97 4.20 -43.11 20.63
N HIS A 98 4.07 -41.78 20.65
CA HIS A 98 5.21 -40.86 20.47
C HIS A 98 6.13 -40.77 21.70
N SER A 99 5.65 -41.16 22.89
CA SER A 99 6.47 -41.16 24.13
C SER A 99 7.26 -42.45 24.39
N THR A 100 7.14 -43.50 23.56
CA THR A 100 7.84 -44.80 23.71
C THR A 100 8.84 -45.13 22.59
N ALA A 101 9.25 -44.16 21.78
CA ALA A 101 10.27 -44.32 20.74
C ALA A 101 11.59 -43.57 21.03
N LYS A 102 12.05 -43.61 22.30
CA LYS A 102 13.43 -43.26 22.68
C LYS A 102 14.09 -44.38 23.50
N SER A 103 14.04 -45.60 22.98
CA SER A 103 14.99 -46.65 23.37
C SER A 103 14.97 -47.79 22.37
N SER A 104 15.64 -47.60 21.23
CA SER A 104 16.43 -48.61 20.50
C SER A 104 16.66 -48.13 19.06
N ARG A 105 17.93 -48.08 18.69
CA ARG A 105 18.39 -47.88 17.31
C ARG A 105 17.99 -49.10 16.49
N GLN A 106 17.31 -48.89 15.36
CA GLN A 106 17.55 -49.65 14.14
C GLN A 106 16.98 -48.89 12.93
N LEU A 107 17.82 -48.72 11.92
CA LEU A 107 17.48 -48.11 10.64
C LEU A 107 16.41 -48.95 9.93
N GLY A 108 15.42 -48.27 9.36
CA GLY A 108 14.46 -48.81 8.41
C GLY A 108 13.97 -47.67 7.54
N GLU A 109 14.21 -47.81 6.24
CA GLU A 109 13.81 -46.91 5.17
C GLU A 109 12.28 -46.68 5.18
N GLU A 110 11.83 -45.54 4.64
CA GLU A 110 10.44 -45.06 4.51
C GLU A 110 9.96 -44.04 5.55
N GLU A 111 10.43 -42.79 5.49
CA GLU A 111 9.62 -41.61 5.88
C GLU A 111 10.27 -40.28 5.42
N MET A 112 10.35 -40.08 4.10
CA MET A 112 10.82 -38.81 3.49
C MET A 112 9.71 -37.83 2.99
N PRO A 113 8.41 -38.15 2.84
CA PRO A 113 7.45 -37.16 2.30
C PRO A 113 6.79 -36.22 3.34
N ALA A 114 6.62 -36.62 4.60
CA ALA A 114 5.83 -35.86 5.58
C ALA A 114 6.63 -34.75 6.29
N GLY A 115 7.92 -34.97 6.54
CA GLY A 115 8.80 -33.98 7.17
C GLY A 115 9.00 -32.74 6.29
N ILE A 116 9.18 -32.94 4.98
CA ILE A 116 9.37 -31.87 3.99
C ILE A 116 8.14 -30.96 3.91
N LEU A 117 6.93 -31.51 3.85
CA LEU A 117 5.70 -30.71 3.79
C LEU A 117 5.48 -29.85 5.05
N SER A 118 5.96 -30.30 6.22
CA SER A 118 5.89 -29.52 7.46
C SER A 118 6.98 -28.42 7.56
N LEU A 119 8.11 -28.60 6.87
CA LEU A 119 9.22 -27.65 6.81
C LEU A 119 8.92 -26.43 5.94
N PHE A 120 8.06 -26.58 4.92
CA PHE A 120 7.69 -25.49 3.98
C PHE A 120 6.31 -24.87 4.24
N GLN A 121 5.61 -25.27 5.30
CA GLN A 121 4.44 -24.54 5.79
C GLN A 121 4.91 -23.43 6.75
N GLU A 122 5.01 -22.19 6.26
CA GLU A 122 5.22 -21.01 7.10
C GLU A 122 4.12 -20.93 8.17
N ARG A 123 4.39 -21.46 9.37
CA ARG A 123 3.63 -21.10 10.56
C ARG A 123 4.03 -19.68 10.93
N ARG A 124 3.32 -18.69 10.37
CA ARG A 124 3.45 -17.30 10.78
C ARG A 124 2.97 -17.18 12.23
N GLY A 125 3.89 -17.33 13.19
CA GLY A 125 3.65 -17.05 14.60
C GLY A 125 3.15 -15.62 14.74
N ARG A 126 2.10 -15.42 15.55
CA ARG A 126 1.58 -14.08 15.85
C ARG A 126 2.67 -13.33 16.63
N LYS A 127 2.98 -12.09 16.21
CA LYS A 127 4.03 -11.27 16.84
C LYS A 127 3.71 -10.99 18.32
N SER A 128 4.75 -10.97 19.15
CA SER A 128 4.69 -10.77 20.60
C SER A 128 4.37 -9.32 21.02
N ARG A 129 4.62 -8.34 20.15
CA ARG A 129 4.25 -6.93 20.37
C ARG A 129 2.74 -6.66 20.45
N HIS A 130 2.40 -5.65 21.24
CA HIS A 130 1.06 -5.06 21.39
C HIS A 130 0.64 -4.32 20.10
N GLN A 131 -0.59 -4.56 19.63
CA GLN A 131 -1.12 -3.96 18.40
C GLN A 131 -1.98 -2.71 18.70
N LEU A 132 -1.95 -1.71 17.81
CA LEU A 132 -2.63 -0.42 18.01
C LEU A 132 -4.17 -0.50 18.00
N HIS A 133 -4.76 -1.54 17.40
CA HIS A 133 -6.21 -1.67 17.25
C HIS A 133 -6.68 -3.10 17.57
N PHE A 134 -7.75 -3.23 18.36
CA PHE A 134 -8.39 -4.50 18.71
C PHE A 134 -7.49 -5.53 19.42
N GLU A 135 -6.51 -5.07 20.19
CA GLU A 135 -5.69 -5.93 21.04
C GLU A 135 -6.48 -6.36 22.29
N LYS A 136 -6.67 -7.68 22.46
CA LYS A 136 -7.41 -8.26 23.59
C LYS A 136 -6.51 -9.07 24.53
N ARG A 137 -5.22 -9.20 24.19
CA ARG A 137 -4.22 -9.93 24.96
C ARG A 137 -3.81 -9.11 26.18
N GLN A 138 -3.52 -9.80 27.28
CA GLN A 138 -3.01 -9.17 28.49
C GLN A 138 -1.58 -8.66 28.24
N VAL A 139 -1.35 -7.37 28.52
CA VAL A 139 0.00 -6.80 28.52
C VAL A 139 0.74 -7.28 29.76
N LEU A 140 1.88 -7.93 29.57
CA LEU A 140 2.73 -8.38 30.68
C LEU A 140 3.72 -7.29 31.08
N ASP A 141 3.79 -7.02 32.38
CA ASP A 141 4.79 -6.12 32.96
C ASP A 141 6.09 -6.88 33.21
N VAL A 142 7.14 -6.45 32.51
CA VAL A 142 8.46 -7.08 32.51
C VAL A 142 9.45 -6.14 33.19
N LYS A 143 10.16 -6.67 34.18
CA LYS A 143 11.25 -5.98 34.90
C LYS A 143 12.59 -6.53 34.43
N PHE A 144 13.49 -5.63 34.06
CA PHE A 144 14.87 -5.95 33.68
C PHE A 144 15.83 -5.57 34.81
N SER A 145 16.75 -6.46 35.16
CA SER A 145 17.76 -6.21 36.19
C SER A 145 19.16 -6.48 35.64
N LEU A 146 20.00 -5.45 35.61
CA LEU A 146 21.42 -5.54 35.26
C LEU A 146 22.26 -5.82 36.50
N LYS A 147 23.19 -6.78 36.40
CA LYS A 147 24.12 -7.13 37.47
C LYS A 147 25.55 -7.22 36.95
N PRO A 148 26.55 -6.71 37.67
CA PRO A 148 27.94 -6.93 37.34
C PRO A 148 28.32 -8.38 37.62
N TYR A 149 28.89 -9.03 36.62
CA TYR A 149 29.45 -10.37 36.68
C TYR A 149 30.97 -10.27 36.53
N LEU A 150 31.72 -10.85 37.46
CA LEU A 150 33.18 -10.89 37.39
C LEU A 150 33.62 -12.22 36.77
N SER A 151 34.26 -12.15 35.61
CA SER A 151 34.87 -13.30 34.93
C SER A 151 36.11 -13.79 35.68
N GLU A 152 36.46 -15.08 35.52
CA GLU A 152 37.69 -15.68 36.06
C GLU A 152 38.98 -14.95 35.64
N LYS A 153 38.95 -14.25 34.50
CA LYS A 153 40.06 -13.41 34.00
C LYS A 153 40.06 -11.98 34.57
N GLY A 154 39.22 -11.69 35.56
CA GLY A 154 39.12 -10.36 36.20
C GLY A 154 38.31 -9.32 35.42
N GLN A 155 37.75 -9.66 34.26
CA GLN A 155 36.89 -8.75 33.49
C GLN A 155 35.49 -8.65 34.08
N ARG A 156 34.96 -7.43 34.18
CA ARG A 156 33.59 -7.15 34.63
C ARG A 156 32.64 -7.05 33.44
N LEU A 157 31.64 -7.93 33.39
CA LEU A 157 30.60 -7.98 32.37
C LEU A 157 29.22 -7.65 32.96
N PHE A 158 28.30 -7.17 32.13
CA PHE A 158 26.90 -7.05 32.52
C PHE A 158 26.17 -8.38 32.29
N GLY A 159 25.47 -8.86 33.32
CA GLY A 159 24.47 -9.91 33.22
C GLY A 159 23.06 -9.35 33.33
N MET A 160 22.14 -9.90 32.55
CA MET A 160 20.74 -9.51 32.51
C MET A 160 19.85 -10.58 33.13
N GLU A 161 18.98 -10.17 34.05
CA GLU A 161 17.90 -10.98 34.61
C GLU A 161 16.54 -10.40 34.21
N ILE A 162 15.58 -11.27 33.89
CA ILE A 162 14.21 -10.88 33.52
C ILE A 162 13.24 -11.41 34.56
N SER A 163 12.30 -10.58 34.99
CA SER A 163 11.19 -10.97 35.87
C SER A 163 9.86 -10.51 35.28
N ILE A 164 8.81 -11.32 35.41
CA ILE A 164 7.43 -10.93 35.09
C ILE A 164 6.66 -10.85 36.40
N GLY A 165 6.13 -9.66 36.72
CA GLY A 165 5.59 -9.38 38.04
C GLY A 165 6.65 -9.51 39.15
N GLN A 166 6.44 -10.41 40.11
CA GLN A 166 7.38 -10.67 41.22
C GLN A 166 8.26 -11.93 41.01
N THR A 167 8.14 -12.60 39.87
CA THR A 167 8.78 -13.91 39.65
C THR A 167 9.91 -13.81 38.63
N LYS A 168 11.10 -14.28 39.02
CA LYS A 168 12.29 -14.36 38.16
C LYS A 168 12.13 -15.48 37.13
N ILE A 169 12.50 -15.21 35.88
CA ILE A 169 12.46 -16.19 34.80
C ILE A 169 13.77 -16.97 34.77
N SER A 170 13.67 -18.30 34.88
CA SER A 170 14.77 -19.23 34.65
C SER A 170 14.24 -20.55 34.03
N PRO A 171 14.86 -21.08 32.95
CA PRO A 171 16.00 -20.53 32.23
C PRO A 171 15.64 -19.37 31.29
N ILE A 172 16.42 -18.30 31.30
CA ILE A 172 16.16 -17.09 30.50
C ILE A 172 16.23 -17.35 28.98
N HIS A 173 17.18 -18.19 28.53
CA HIS A 173 17.39 -18.52 27.12
C HIS A 173 16.18 -19.22 26.48
N MET A 174 15.57 -20.14 27.22
CA MET A 174 14.37 -20.87 26.78
C MET A 174 13.19 -19.91 26.60
N PHE A 175 12.98 -19.00 27.55
CA PHE A 175 11.93 -18.01 27.45
C PHE A 175 12.10 -17.11 26.22
N LEU A 176 13.30 -16.55 26.02
CA LEU A 176 13.59 -15.67 24.88
C LEU A 176 13.45 -16.37 23.53
N GLN A 177 13.85 -17.65 23.44
CA GLN A 177 13.66 -18.46 22.23
C GLN A 177 12.17 -18.69 21.93
N HIS A 178 11.36 -18.99 22.94
CA HIS A 178 9.93 -19.20 22.77
C HIS A 178 9.18 -17.91 22.40
N VAL A 179 9.58 -16.76 22.96
CA VAL A 179 9.05 -15.43 22.58
C VAL A 179 9.33 -15.16 21.09
N LYS A 180 10.58 -15.35 20.64
CA LYS A 180 10.96 -15.15 19.23
C LYS A 180 10.21 -16.05 18.26
N LEU A 181 10.00 -17.31 18.64
CA LEU A 181 9.31 -18.32 17.83
C LEU A 181 7.77 -18.23 17.91
N GLY A 182 7.22 -17.36 18.77
CA GLY A 182 5.78 -17.25 18.99
C GLY A 182 5.17 -18.54 19.55
N ARG A 183 5.88 -19.23 20.46
CA ARG A 183 5.44 -20.48 21.08
C ARG A 183 5.07 -20.25 22.56
N PRO A 184 4.03 -20.93 23.08
CA PRO A 184 3.78 -20.93 24.51
C PRO A 184 4.98 -21.45 25.29
N CYS A 185 5.26 -20.83 26.44
CA CYS A 185 6.36 -21.19 27.33
C CYS A 185 5.86 -21.20 28.78
N THR A 186 5.91 -22.36 29.42
CA THR A 186 5.61 -22.46 30.85
C THR A 186 6.79 -21.89 31.64
N LEU A 187 6.56 -20.79 32.35
CA LEU A 187 7.61 -20.11 33.11
C LEU A 187 7.75 -20.71 34.51
N PHE A 188 6.63 -21.07 35.15
CA PHE A 188 6.57 -21.76 36.44
C PHE A 188 5.22 -22.48 36.59
N SER A 189 5.05 -23.28 37.64
CA SER A 189 3.92 -24.23 37.81
C SER A 189 2.51 -23.61 37.72
N ALA A 190 2.38 -22.28 37.90
CA ALA A 190 1.12 -21.55 37.87
C ALA A 190 0.96 -20.56 36.70
N PHE A 191 1.98 -20.36 35.85
CA PHE A 191 1.93 -19.36 34.78
C PHE A 191 2.61 -19.83 33.49
N THR A 192 1.87 -19.76 32.39
CA THR A 192 2.35 -20.04 31.03
C THR A 192 2.21 -18.78 30.19
N PHE A 193 3.33 -18.29 29.67
CA PHE A 193 3.31 -17.26 28.64
C PHE A 193 2.76 -17.89 27.36
N ASP A 194 1.66 -17.33 26.84
CA ASP A 194 1.04 -17.72 25.58
C ASP A 194 0.89 -16.49 24.66
N PRO A 195 1.57 -16.43 23.50
CA PRO A 195 1.44 -15.33 22.53
C PRO A 195 0.02 -15.09 21.99
N ALA A 196 -0.90 -16.05 22.16
CA ALA A 196 -2.31 -15.90 21.83
C ALA A 196 -3.08 -15.12 22.90
N GLU A 197 -2.62 -15.12 24.15
CA GLU A 197 -3.27 -14.52 25.31
C GLU A 197 -2.48 -13.35 25.91
N HIS A 198 -1.19 -13.27 25.64
CA HIS A 198 -0.25 -12.30 26.23
C HIS A 198 0.51 -11.53 25.15
N CYS A 199 0.86 -10.28 25.45
CA CYS A 199 1.69 -9.44 24.60
C CYS A 199 2.56 -8.49 25.43
N PHE A 200 3.56 -7.88 24.79
CA PHE A 200 4.44 -6.88 25.39
C PHE A 200 4.24 -5.52 24.75
N VAL A 201 4.43 -4.45 25.51
CA VAL A 201 4.50 -3.09 24.96
C VAL A 201 5.67 -3.01 23.97
N ASN A 202 5.57 -2.17 22.95
CA ASN A 202 6.51 -2.13 21.83
C ASN A 202 7.96 -1.93 22.27
N GLU A 203 8.19 -1.10 23.28
CA GLU A 203 9.51 -0.79 23.83
C GLU A 203 10.11 -2.02 24.53
N VAL A 204 9.28 -2.77 25.27
CA VAL A 204 9.68 -4.02 25.95
C VAL A 204 9.94 -5.14 24.95
N ASP A 205 9.09 -5.26 23.91
CA ASP A 205 9.24 -6.26 22.85
C ASP A 205 10.56 -6.07 22.07
N ALA A 206 10.96 -4.81 21.81
CA ALA A 206 12.22 -4.48 21.15
C ALA A 206 13.44 -4.96 21.97
N VAL A 207 13.43 -4.75 23.29
CA VAL A 207 14.49 -5.23 24.19
C VAL A 207 14.52 -6.77 24.24
N LEU A 208 13.37 -7.43 24.37
CA LEU A 208 13.28 -8.89 24.37
C LEU A 208 13.76 -9.50 23.04
N TYR A 209 13.52 -8.83 21.91
CA TYR A 209 14.00 -9.26 20.61
C TYR A 209 15.54 -9.23 20.54
N GLU A 210 16.17 -8.15 20.96
CA GLU A 210 17.64 -8.05 20.98
C GLU A 210 18.27 -9.06 21.95
N LEU A 211 17.69 -9.22 23.15
CA LEU A 211 18.13 -10.25 24.11
C LEU A 211 17.98 -11.66 23.54
N SER A 212 16.95 -11.93 22.72
CA SER A 212 16.78 -13.22 22.07
C SER A 212 17.84 -13.52 21.01
N ARG A 213 18.40 -12.48 20.36
CA ARG A 213 19.56 -12.65 19.45
C ARG A 213 20.81 -12.99 20.25
N ILE A 214 21.06 -12.25 21.33
CA ILE A 214 22.21 -12.49 22.22
C ILE A 214 22.17 -13.92 22.80
N ALA A 215 21.00 -14.36 23.27
CA ALA A 215 20.81 -15.71 23.77
C ALA A 215 21.05 -16.80 22.72
N GLN A 216 20.73 -16.55 21.44
CA GLN A 216 21.02 -17.50 20.36
C GLN A 216 22.51 -17.58 20.04
N ASP A 217 23.19 -16.44 19.98
CA ASP A 217 24.63 -16.38 19.72
C ASP A 217 25.41 -17.08 20.84
N GLU A 218 25.02 -16.86 22.10
CA GLU A 218 25.61 -17.55 23.25
C GLU A 218 25.35 -19.05 23.22
N MET A 219 24.11 -19.50 22.94
CA MET A 219 23.78 -20.92 22.83
C MET A 219 24.55 -21.61 21.70
N ALA A 220 24.69 -20.98 20.53
CA ALA A 220 25.46 -21.51 19.41
C ALA A 220 26.95 -21.70 19.76
N LEU A 221 27.50 -20.77 20.55
CA LEU A 221 28.88 -20.85 21.03
C LEU A 221 29.05 -21.98 22.06
N LEU A 222 28.07 -22.16 22.95
CA LEU A 222 28.05 -23.23 23.96
C LEU A 222 27.84 -24.63 23.35
N GLU A 223 27.13 -24.75 22.23
CA GLU A 223 26.95 -26.00 21.49
C GLU A 223 28.24 -26.47 20.79
N ALA A 224 29.17 -25.56 20.50
CA ALA A 224 30.46 -25.85 19.88
C ALA A 224 31.53 -26.37 20.87
N ILE A 225 31.26 -26.35 22.19
CA ILE A 225 32.20 -26.73 23.24
C ILE A 225 31.87 -28.13 23.80
N PRO A 226 32.86 -29.00 24.09
CA PRO A 226 32.65 -30.33 24.68
C PRO A 226 31.87 -30.30 26.00
N ASN A 227 31.02 -31.33 26.22
CA ASN A 227 30.06 -31.39 27.33
C ASN A 227 30.65 -31.26 28.74
N ASP A 228 31.94 -31.55 28.93
CA ASP A 228 32.59 -31.52 30.25
C ASP A 228 32.77 -30.09 30.80
N ILE A 229 32.62 -29.06 29.96
CA ILE A 229 32.73 -27.63 30.32
C ILE A 229 31.34 -26.96 30.46
N LYS A 230 30.25 -27.63 30.05
CA LYS A 230 28.87 -27.07 30.05
C LYS A 230 28.27 -26.82 31.44
N ALA A 231 28.84 -27.39 32.50
CA ALA A 231 28.26 -27.35 33.85
C ALA A 231 28.30 -25.97 34.53
N ALA A 232 28.94 -24.95 33.91
CA ALA A 232 29.15 -23.63 34.51
C ALA A 232 28.20 -22.52 33.99
N VAL A 233 27.31 -22.79 33.02
CA VAL A 233 26.42 -21.76 32.47
C VAL A 233 25.28 -21.50 33.45
N GLN A 234 25.30 -20.34 34.10
CA GLN A 234 24.21 -19.89 34.97
C GLN A 234 22.94 -19.72 34.14
N THR A 235 21.96 -20.60 34.34
CA THR A 235 20.68 -20.61 33.60
C THR A 235 19.79 -19.41 33.88
N ASP A 236 20.13 -18.63 34.91
CA ASP A 236 19.26 -17.60 35.50
C ASP A 236 19.64 -16.18 35.07
N MET A 237 20.73 -16.03 34.31
CA MET A 237 21.29 -14.74 33.90
C MET A 237 21.89 -14.85 32.49
N LEU A 238 21.57 -13.88 31.64
CA LEU A 238 22.12 -13.77 30.29
C LEU A 238 23.31 -12.81 30.29
N LEU A 239 24.51 -13.28 29.93
CA LEU A 239 25.68 -12.40 29.82
C LEU A 239 25.57 -11.52 28.57
N LEU A 240 25.75 -10.21 28.72
CA LEU A 240 25.63 -9.26 27.64
C LEU A 240 27.00 -9.05 26.97
N PRO A 241 27.18 -9.41 25.70
CA PRO A 241 28.44 -9.15 25.03
C PRO A 241 28.62 -7.64 24.82
N PRO A 242 29.83 -7.10 25.00
CA PRO A 242 30.10 -5.67 24.82
C PRO A 242 29.67 -5.11 23.46
N SER A 243 29.82 -5.91 22.40
CA SER A 243 29.42 -5.55 21.03
C SER A 243 27.91 -5.29 20.87
N ALA A 244 27.07 -5.85 21.74
CA ALA A 244 25.62 -5.63 21.70
C ALA A 244 25.19 -4.38 22.49
N TRP A 245 26.06 -3.79 23.30
CA TRP A 245 25.73 -2.68 24.19
C TRP A 245 25.29 -1.42 23.44
N GLY A 246 25.94 -1.09 22.32
CA GLY A 246 25.58 0.08 21.51
C GLY A 246 24.13 0.05 20.98
N VAL A 247 23.58 -1.14 20.75
CA VAL A 247 22.17 -1.32 20.33
C VAL A 247 21.25 -1.43 21.55
N LEU A 248 21.70 -2.10 22.61
CA LEU A 248 20.87 -2.39 23.79
C LEU A 248 20.69 -1.16 24.71
N ALA A 249 21.72 -0.35 24.92
CA ALA A 249 21.68 0.79 25.85
C ALA A 249 20.59 1.83 25.49
N PRO A 250 20.43 2.28 24.23
CA PRO A 250 19.34 3.19 23.87
C PRO A 250 17.95 2.59 24.08
N LEU A 251 17.78 1.28 23.82
CA LEU A 251 16.50 0.59 24.03
C LEU A 251 16.16 0.48 25.52
N LEU A 252 17.16 0.24 26.36
CA LEU A 252 17.03 0.19 27.81
C LEU A 252 16.71 1.56 28.41
N ALA A 253 17.23 2.66 27.84
CA ALA A 253 16.98 4.01 28.30
C ALA A 253 15.50 4.44 28.20
N GLY A 254 14.76 3.86 27.24
CA GLY A 254 13.33 4.14 27.04
C GLY A 254 12.41 3.39 28.01
N LEU A 255 12.92 2.49 28.86
CA LEU A 255 12.10 1.64 29.72
C LEU A 255 11.95 2.21 31.15
N PRO A 256 10.73 2.20 31.73
CA PRO A 256 10.52 2.66 33.09
C PRO A 256 11.00 1.66 34.17
N ASN A 257 11.00 0.36 33.85
CA ASN A 257 11.20 -0.75 34.80
C ASN A 257 12.56 -1.45 34.65
N ILE A 258 13.65 -0.68 34.58
CA ILE A 258 15.02 -1.19 34.57
C ILE A 258 15.78 -0.85 35.86
N TRP A 259 16.49 -1.84 36.37
CA TRP A 259 17.18 -1.79 37.64
C TRP A 259 18.62 -2.28 37.51
N ILE A 260 19.52 -1.75 38.33
CA ILE A 260 20.92 -2.17 38.40
C ILE A 260 21.31 -2.46 39.85
N GLU A 261 22.04 -3.55 40.05
CA GLU A 261 22.63 -3.91 41.34
C GLU A 261 24.11 -3.52 41.32
N GLN A 262 24.58 -2.74 42.30
CA GLN A 262 25.98 -2.31 42.39
C GLN A 262 26.56 -2.70 43.75
N ASN A 263 27.75 -3.32 43.76
CA ASN A 263 28.53 -3.59 44.97
C ASN A 263 27.75 -4.27 46.13
N GLY A 264 26.78 -5.15 45.81
CA GLY A 264 25.95 -5.85 46.81
C GLY A 264 24.89 -4.98 47.51
N GLN A 265 24.62 -3.78 47.00
CA GLN A 265 23.58 -2.88 47.49
C GLN A 265 22.21 -3.15 46.82
N ALA A 266 21.13 -2.65 47.44
CA ALA A 266 19.77 -2.81 46.91
C ALA A 266 19.65 -2.29 45.47
N ALA A 267 18.93 -3.03 44.62
CA ALA A 267 18.76 -2.67 43.22
C ALA A 267 18.17 -1.26 43.06
N GLN A 268 18.89 -0.41 42.33
CA GLN A 268 18.52 0.98 42.07
C GLN A 268 17.94 1.12 40.66
N ARG A 269 17.12 2.14 40.42
CA ARG A 269 16.56 2.39 39.08
C ARG A 269 17.67 2.91 38.16
N LEU A 270 17.83 2.28 37.00
CA LEU A 270 18.86 2.66 36.05
C LEU A 270 18.47 3.93 35.28
N GLN A 271 19.35 4.92 35.25
CA GLN A 271 19.17 6.17 34.50
C GLN A 271 20.40 6.46 33.64
N PHE A 272 20.19 6.76 32.36
CA PHE A 272 21.28 7.17 31.47
C PHE A 272 21.45 8.68 31.57
N MET A 273 22.66 9.12 31.95
CA MET A 273 22.96 10.53 32.16
C MET A 273 23.79 11.08 30.99
N VAL A 274 23.39 12.25 30.49
CA VAL A 274 24.18 13.02 29.52
C VAL A 274 24.96 14.07 30.28
N GLY A 275 26.28 13.93 30.34
CA GLY A 275 27.16 14.89 30.99
C GLY A 275 28.33 14.23 31.71
N ILE A 276 29.05 15.05 32.46
CA ILE A 276 30.27 14.64 33.16
C ILE A 276 29.88 13.87 34.45
N PRO A 277 30.52 12.72 34.75
CA PRO A 277 30.34 12.04 36.03
C PRO A 277 30.58 12.95 37.23
N PRO A 278 29.97 12.68 38.41
CA PRO A 278 30.18 13.46 39.63
C PRO A 278 31.54 13.16 40.31
N LEU A 279 32.60 13.07 39.49
CA LEU A 279 33.98 12.97 39.92
C LEU A 279 34.52 14.37 40.22
N HIS A 280 35.20 14.51 41.35
CA HIS A 280 35.81 15.77 41.76
C HIS A 280 37.33 15.62 41.86
N PHE A 281 38.02 16.38 41.03
CA PHE A 281 39.48 16.48 41.00
C PHE A 281 39.90 17.79 41.67
N TYR A 282 40.62 17.70 42.77
CA TYR A 282 41.13 18.85 43.48
C TYR A 282 42.64 18.95 43.29
N VAL A 283 43.11 20.04 42.70
CA VAL A 283 44.54 20.32 42.55
C VAL A 283 44.92 21.41 43.53
N GLU A 284 45.75 21.06 44.51
CA GLU A 284 46.20 21.98 45.55
C GLU A 284 47.72 21.93 45.73
N GLU A 285 48.25 23.00 46.29
CA GLU A 285 49.66 23.12 46.66
C GLU A 285 49.73 23.12 48.18
N VAL A 286 50.41 22.12 48.74
CA VAL A 286 50.56 21.93 50.19
C VAL A 286 52.04 21.71 50.48
N ASP A 287 52.62 22.52 51.38
CA ASP A 287 54.04 22.48 51.77
C ASP A 287 55.05 22.56 50.59
N GLY A 288 54.70 23.28 49.51
CA GLY A 288 55.59 23.48 48.35
C GLY A 288 55.55 22.37 47.30
N GLU A 289 54.72 21.35 47.49
CA GLU A 289 54.44 20.31 46.50
C GLU A 289 52.99 20.40 46.02
N SER A 290 52.79 20.27 44.70
CA SER A 290 51.45 20.22 44.12
C SER A 290 50.92 18.79 44.18
N ARG A 291 49.64 18.59 44.48
CA ARG A 291 49.01 17.26 44.51
C ARG A 291 47.62 17.26 43.88
N LEU A 292 47.26 16.13 43.27
CA LEU A 292 45.92 15.84 42.75
C LEU A 292 45.19 14.88 43.70
N THR A 293 44.05 15.30 44.22
CA THR A 293 43.14 14.44 45.01
C THR A 293 41.89 14.14 44.21
N VAL A 294 41.50 12.87 44.14
CA VAL A 294 40.30 12.41 43.44
C VAL A 294 39.23 12.02 44.46
N LYS A 295 38.06 12.66 44.43
CA LYS A 295 36.92 12.33 45.29
C LYS A 295 35.79 11.73 44.46
N GLY A 296 35.20 10.65 44.98
CA GLY A 296 34.04 9.97 44.40
C GLY A 296 34.37 8.70 43.60
N LEU A 297 35.64 8.48 43.24
CA LEU A 297 36.04 7.31 42.43
C LEU A 297 35.84 5.96 43.16
N GLU A 298 36.04 5.94 44.49
CA GLU A 298 35.99 4.72 45.32
C GLU A 298 34.61 4.01 45.35
N ARG A 299 33.52 4.74 45.12
CA ARG A 299 32.15 4.19 45.15
C ARG A 299 31.63 3.79 43.76
N MET A 300 32.31 4.19 42.70
CA MET A 300 31.85 4.04 41.32
C MET A 300 32.19 2.65 40.76
N LEU A 301 31.31 2.12 39.92
CA LEU A 301 31.53 0.86 39.20
C LEU A 301 31.95 1.18 37.77
N ILE A 302 33.21 0.91 37.44
CA ILE A 302 33.74 1.03 36.08
C ILE A 302 33.66 -0.33 35.39
N LEU A 303 33.10 -0.35 34.16
CA LEU A 303 33.09 -1.52 33.29
C LEU A 303 33.80 -1.18 31.96
N PRO A 304 35.12 -1.44 31.86
CA PRO A 304 35.93 -1.07 30.70
C PRO A 304 35.42 -1.65 29.39
N ALA A 305 34.94 -2.91 29.42
CA ALA A 305 34.44 -3.58 28.23
C ALA A 305 33.27 -2.82 27.54
N TYR A 306 32.48 -2.05 28.29
CA TYR A 306 31.33 -1.30 27.77
C TYR A 306 31.61 0.20 27.63
N ASN A 307 32.80 0.65 28.05
CA ASN A 307 33.14 2.08 28.23
C ASN A 307 32.10 2.81 29.08
N VAL A 308 31.70 2.19 30.21
CA VAL A 308 30.64 2.70 31.08
C VAL A 308 31.13 2.87 32.51
N LEU A 309 30.72 3.97 33.12
CA LEU A 309 30.83 4.25 34.54
C LEU A 309 29.44 4.31 35.17
N VAL A 310 29.25 3.67 36.32
CA VAL A 310 27.97 3.68 37.04
C VAL A 310 28.14 4.20 38.48
N ASP A 311 27.36 5.22 38.86
CA ASP A 311 27.31 5.84 40.20
C ASP A 311 25.87 5.95 40.68
N ASP A 312 25.52 5.28 41.78
CA ASP A 312 24.16 5.27 42.36
C ASP A 312 23.03 5.16 41.31
N GLY A 313 23.10 4.10 40.49
CA GLY A 313 22.11 3.82 39.45
C GLY A 313 22.18 4.68 38.19
N ASN A 314 23.05 5.70 38.18
CA ASN A 314 23.29 6.55 37.03
C ASN A 314 24.41 5.99 36.15
N VAL A 315 24.13 5.82 34.87
CA VAL A 315 25.04 5.29 33.86
C VAL A 315 25.59 6.43 33.02
N PHE A 316 26.91 6.58 33.02
CA PHE A 316 27.65 7.55 32.21
C PHE A 316 28.43 6.80 31.13
N GLN A 317 28.20 7.17 29.86
CA GLN A 317 28.94 6.64 28.73
C GLN A 317 30.26 7.41 28.57
N LEU A 318 31.37 6.70 28.58
CA LEU A 318 32.72 7.24 28.38
C LEU A 318 33.24 6.83 26.99
N ASN A 319 34.27 7.53 26.51
CA ASN A 319 35.08 7.00 25.42
C ASN A 319 36.10 5.98 25.98
N GLU A 320 36.70 5.20 25.09
CA GLU A 320 37.63 4.13 25.45
C GLU A 320 38.85 4.66 26.21
N GLU A 321 39.48 5.71 25.70
CA GLU A 321 40.67 6.33 26.31
C GLU A 321 40.40 6.87 27.73
N ASP A 322 39.25 7.50 27.95
CA ASP A 322 38.85 8.07 29.25
C ASP A 322 38.53 6.98 30.27
N CYS A 323 37.98 5.85 29.80
CA CYS A 323 37.71 4.69 30.64
C CYS A 323 39.01 4.01 31.08
N GLU A 324 39.97 3.84 30.17
CA GLU A 324 41.31 3.33 30.47
C GLU A 324 42.06 4.24 31.45
N ARG A 325 42.04 5.57 31.22
CA ARG A 325 42.65 6.56 32.12
C ARG A 325 42.09 6.48 33.54
N LEU A 326 40.78 6.30 33.69
CA LEU A 326 40.15 6.14 35.00
C LEU A 326 40.53 4.83 35.69
N MET A 327 40.71 3.75 34.93
CA MET A 327 41.20 2.47 35.45
C MET A 327 42.66 2.59 35.93
N GLU A 328 43.53 3.21 35.14
CA GLU A 328 44.92 3.47 35.53
C GLU A 328 44.99 4.37 36.79
N LEU A 329 44.16 5.41 36.87
CA LEU A 329 44.03 6.26 38.07
C LEU A 329 43.57 5.45 39.29
N LEU A 330 42.64 4.52 39.12
CA LEU A 330 42.15 3.66 40.19
C LEU A 330 43.24 2.68 40.66
N GLU A 331 44.06 2.15 39.75
CA GLU A 331 45.22 1.32 40.09
C GLU A 331 46.32 2.11 40.81
N MET A 332 46.59 3.34 40.39
CA MET A 332 47.55 4.23 41.07
C MET A 332 47.12 4.62 42.48
N LEU A 333 45.80 4.70 42.73
CA LEU A 333 45.19 5.04 44.02
C LEU A 333 44.79 3.80 44.84
N ALA A 334 45.09 2.58 44.36
CA ALA A 334 44.75 1.32 45.04
C ALA A 334 45.51 1.06 46.38
N PRO A 335 46.75 1.54 46.60
CA PRO A 335 47.43 1.37 47.89
C PRO A 335 46.73 2.16 49.01
N PRO A 336 46.53 1.58 50.21
CA PRO A 336 45.74 2.20 51.29
C PRO A 336 46.31 3.51 51.87
N ASP A 337 47.56 3.86 51.55
CA ASP A 337 48.26 5.05 52.05
C ASP A 337 48.34 6.21 51.03
N MET A 338 47.81 6.06 49.81
CA MET A 338 47.86 7.08 48.74
C MET A 338 46.47 7.55 48.31
N ASN A 339 45.96 8.60 48.96
CA ASN A 339 44.72 9.29 48.55
C ASN A 339 44.95 10.47 47.60
N TYR A 340 46.18 10.66 47.11
CA TYR A 340 46.55 11.75 46.21
C TYR A 340 47.75 11.38 45.33
N VAL A 341 47.85 12.02 44.16
CA VAL A 341 48.97 11.88 43.22
C VAL A 341 49.86 13.13 43.31
N PRO A 342 51.16 13.00 43.67
CA PRO A 342 52.08 14.15 43.72
C PRO A 342 52.46 14.63 42.30
N ILE A 343 52.54 15.96 42.13
CA ILE A 343 52.88 16.63 40.88
C ILE A 343 54.17 17.46 41.10
N PRO A 344 55.30 17.07 40.49
CA PRO A 344 56.54 17.83 40.61
C PRO A 344 56.40 19.26 40.07
N HIS A 345 56.98 20.26 40.74
CA HIS A 345 56.87 21.68 40.35
C HIS A 345 57.34 21.94 38.90
N ALA A 346 58.38 21.24 38.42
CA ALA A 346 58.87 21.36 37.04
C ALA A 346 57.85 20.88 35.98
N GLN A 347 56.88 20.04 36.37
CA GLN A 347 55.86 19.48 35.48
C GLN A 347 54.49 20.15 35.67
N LEU A 348 54.36 21.11 36.58
CA LEU A 348 53.08 21.76 36.90
C LEU A 348 52.45 22.45 35.68
N GLN A 349 53.24 23.17 34.87
CA GLN A 349 52.72 23.80 33.65
C GLN A 349 52.26 22.77 32.61
N LEU A 350 53.03 21.69 32.43
CA LEU A 350 52.66 20.60 31.53
C LEU A 350 51.37 19.91 32.01
N PHE A 351 51.24 19.69 33.32
CA PHE A 351 50.05 19.13 33.95
C PHE A 351 48.81 20.02 33.77
N LEU A 352 48.93 21.33 34.01
CA LEU A 352 47.82 22.28 33.81
C LEU A 352 47.40 22.40 32.33
N ASN A 353 48.35 22.33 31.40
CA ASN A 353 48.07 22.52 29.98
C ASN A 353 47.61 21.24 29.27
N LYS A 354 48.11 20.06 29.68
CA LYS A 354 47.81 18.77 29.03
C LYS A 354 46.87 17.88 29.83
N VAL A 355 46.98 17.86 31.16
CA VAL A 355 46.23 16.90 32.00
C VAL A 355 44.91 17.49 32.50
N VAL A 356 44.89 18.75 32.96
CA VAL A 356 43.65 19.39 33.46
C VAL A 356 42.54 19.49 32.42
N PRO A 357 42.78 19.82 31.13
CA PRO A 357 41.73 19.80 30.11
C PRO A 357 41.10 18.42 29.91
N GLU A 358 41.91 17.36 29.97
CA GLU A 358 41.43 15.98 29.86
C GLU A 358 40.65 15.57 31.13
N LEU A 359 41.13 15.92 32.32
CA LEU A 359 40.40 15.67 33.58
C LEU A 359 39.04 16.40 33.62
N ARG A 360 38.90 17.56 32.98
CA ARG A 360 37.62 18.29 32.86
C ARG A 360 36.59 17.59 31.98
N LYS A 361 37.01 16.68 31.09
CA LYS A 361 36.09 15.86 30.29
C LYS A 361 35.42 14.79 31.13
N ILE A 362 36.10 14.30 32.16
CA ILE A 362 35.68 13.16 32.99
C ILE A 362 35.25 13.54 34.42
N GLY A 363 35.49 14.77 34.88
CA GLY A 363 35.03 15.27 36.18
C GLY A 363 35.17 16.77 36.35
N ARG A 364 34.71 17.28 37.50
CA ARG A 364 34.91 18.68 37.87
C ARG A 364 36.31 18.87 38.44
N VAL A 365 37.09 19.76 37.82
CA VAL A 365 38.42 20.12 38.29
C VAL A 365 38.38 21.47 39.00
N GLU A 366 38.74 21.47 40.28
CA GLU A 366 38.91 22.66 41.09
C GLU A 366 40.40 22.93 41.33
N LEU A 367 40.81 24.15 40.99
CA LEU A 367 42.16 24.66 41.23
C LEU A 367 42.12 25.59 42.44
N SER A 368 43.17 25.56 43.26
CA SER A 368 43.28 26.47 44.41
C SER A 368 43.25 27.96 43.97
N LYS A 369 42.74 28.85 44.83
CA LYS A 369 42.60 30.30 44.54
C LYS A 369 43.91 31.00 44.15
N GLN A 370 45.06 30.45 44.56
CA GLN A 370 46.39 30.97 44.20
C GLN A 370 46.77 30.68 42.74
N MET A 371 46.20 29.65 42.11
CA MET A 371 46.47 29.27 40.72
C MET A 371 45.57 30.00 39.71
N THR A 372 44.31 30.26 40.07
CA THR A 372 43.30 30.86 39.17
C THR A 372 43.57 32.34 38.87
N GLY A 373 44.27 33.05 39.77
CA GLY A 373 44.61 34.48 39.62
C GLY A 373 45.61 34.81 38.50
N LYS A 374 46.13 33.81 37.77
CA LYS A 374 47.17 33.96 36.72
C LYS A 374 46.67 33.73 35.27
N MET A 375 45.38 33.48 35.00
CA MET A 375 44.87 33.05 33.68
C MET A 375 43.89 34.03 33.00
N VAL A 376 43.99 34.23 31.68
CA VAL A 376 43.08 35.06 30.84
C VAL A 376 42.34 34.20 29.79
N LYS A 377 41.04 34.46 29.53
CA LYS A 377 40.22 33.76 28.50
C LYS A 377 40.00 34.65 27.27
N THR A 378 40.35 34.16 26.07
CA THR A 378 40.12 34.80 24.77
C THR A 378 39.51 33.80 23.76
N PRO A 379 38.58 34.21 22.86
CA PRO A 379 37.92 33.32 21.90
C PRO A 379 38.79 32.99 20.67
N LEU A 380 38.66 31.77 20.14
CA LEU A 380 39.38 31.27 18.95
C LEU A 380 38.80 31.80 17.63
N VAL A 381 39.68 32.28 16.75
CA VAL A 381 39.38 32.53 15.32
C VAL A 381 40.25 31.64 14.45
N ALA A 382 39.65 30.65 13.78
CA ALA A 382 40.35 29.76 12.86
C ALA A 382 40.32 30.29 11.41
N LYS A 383 41.44 30.21 10.70
CA LYS A 383 41.56 30.61 9.28
C LYS A 383 42.19 29.49 8.45
N LEU A 384 41.59 29.19 7.29
CA LEU A 384 42.06 28.18 6.34
C LEU A 384 42.40 28.86 5.01
N TYR A 385 43.65 28.77 4.60
CA TYR A 385 44.15 29.30 3.34
C TYR A 385 44.30 28.16 2.33
N LEU A 386 43.62 28.27 1.18
CA LEU A 386 43.66 27.30 0.10
C LEU A 386 44.34 27.90 -1.12
N ASP A 387 45.36 27.21 -1.61
CA ASP A 387 46.03 27.56 -2.86
C ASP A 387 46.26 26.32 -3.74
N ARG A 388 46.41 26.51 -5.05
CA ARG A 388 46.67 25.41 -5.99
C ARG A 388 47.94 25.70 -6.77
N LEU A 389 48.93 24.82 -6.62
CA LEU A 389 50.21 24.93 -7.30
C LEU A 389 50.43 23.67 -8.16
N ARG A 390 50.34 23.84 -9.48
CA ARG A 390 50.32 22.74 -10.46
C ARG A 390 49.19 21.75 -10.13
N ASN A 391 49.50 20.49 -9.85
CA ASN A 391 48.54 19.42 -9.55
C ASN A 391 48.38 19.19 -8.04
N ARG A 392 48.70 20.19 -7.20
CA ARG A 392 48.61 20.09 -5.74
C ARG A 392 47.67 21.13 -5.18
N LEU A 393 46.69 20.69 -4.41
CA LEU A 393 45.94 21.56 -3.52
C LEU A 393 46.74 21.71 -2.22
N LEU A 394 47.05 22.94 -1.84
CA LEU A 394 47.74 23.33 -0.61
C LEU A 394 46.73 23.94 0.34
N ALA A 395 46.82 23.56 1.63
CA ALA A 395 45.99 24.10 2.69
C ALA A 395 46.85 24.51 3.89
N GLY A 396 46.72 25.76 4.34
CA GLY A 396 47.36 26.29 5.55
C GLY A 396 46.31 26.62 6.59
N LEU A 397 46.49 26.16 7.83
CA LEU A 397 45.54 26.36 8.93
C LEU A 397 46.17 27.24 10.02
N GLU A 398 45.43 28.25 10.48
CA GLU A 398 45.87 29.16 11.55
C GLU A 398 44.80 29.27 12.65
N PHE A 399 45.21 29.19 13.91
CA PHE A 399 44.38 29.43 15.08
C PHE A 399 44.80 30.74 15.76
N GLN A 400 43.92 31.74 15.78
CA GLN A 400 44.23 33.08 16.30
C GLN A 400 43.49 33.36 17.62
N TYR A 401 44.25 33.73 18.65
CA TYR A 401 43.79 34.18 19.96
C TYR A 401 44.31 35.61 20.22
N GLU A 402 43.52 36.62 19.85
CA GLU A 402 43.94 38.03 19.81
C GLU A 402 45.26 38.26 19.06
N HIS A 403 46.37 38.41 19.79
CA HIS A 403 47.71 38.71 19.28
C HIS A 403 48.58 37.45 19.12
N VAL A 404 48.07 36.27 19.50
CA VAL A 404 48.77 34.99 19.39
C VAL A 404 48.22 34.22 18.21
N ILE A 405 49.08 33.95 17.22
CA ILE A 405 48.79 33.12 16.06
C ILE A 405 49.47 31.78 16.29
N ILE A 406 48.70 30.69 16.20
CA ILE A 406 49.19 29.32 16.36
C ILE A 406 49.00 28.60 15.03
N GLN A 407 50.10 28.15 14.44
CA GLN A 407 50.08 27.22 13.31
C GLN A 407 50.24 25.80 13.85
N PRO A 408 49.25 24.92 13.71
CA PRO A 408 49.23 23.62 14.39
C PRO A 408 50.30 22.64 13.90
N LEU A 409 50.91 22.89 12.73
CA LEU A 409 51.94 22.04 12.13
C LEU A 409 53.37 22.57 12.33
N GLU A 410 53.55 23.81 12.77
CA GLU A 410 54.88 24.36 13.06
C GLU A 410 55.29 24.08 14.52
N ASN A 411 56.42 23.41 14.72
CA ASN A 411 57.01 23.22 16.05
C ASN A 411 57.81 24.45 16.48
N VAL A 412 57.12 25.53 16.90
CA VAL A 412 57.78 26.69 17.51
C VAL A 412 57.64 26.62 19.03
N GLU A 413 58.77 26.62 19.75
CA GLU A 413 58.80 26.81 21.20
C GLU A 413 58.35 28.25 21.54
N TYR A 414 57.10 28.41 22.00
CA TYR A 414 56.61 29.73 22.42
C TYR A 414 57.32 30.15 23.72
N GLN A 415 58.18 31.17 23.63
CA GLN A 415 58.75 31.83 24.80
C GLN A 415 57.66 32.53 25.61
N ALA A 416 57.71 32.34 26.94
CA ALA A 416 56.86 32.87 28.00
C ALA A 416 55.96 34.07 27.62
N GLY A 417 54.78 33.78 27.04
CA GLY A 417 53.66 34.71 26.89
C GLY A 417 52.66 34.62 28.04
N PRO A 418 51.63 35.49 28.09
CA PRO A 418 50.55 35.39 29.07
C PRO A 418 49.84 34.02 28.97
N MET A 419 49.42 33.45 30.12
CA MET A 419 48.68 32.18 30.17
C MET A 419 47.32 32.33 29.47
N ILE A 420 47.25 31.92 28.20
CA ILE A 420 46.02 31.86 27.39
C ILE A 420 45.38 30.48 27.53
N ILE A 421 44.07 30.46 27.79
CA ILE A 421 43.26 29.23 27.75
C ILE A 421 42.81 28.99 26.30
N ARG A 422 43.43 28.00 25.64
CA ARG A 422 43.06 27.58 24.27
C ARG A 422 41.74 26.81 24.27
N ASP A 423 40.94 27.00 23.22
CA ASP A 423 39.75 26.22 22.91
C ASP A 423 40.17 24.94 22.16
N TYR A 424 40.82 24.03 22.90
CA TYR A 424 41.30 22.76 22.34
C TYR A 424 40.20 21.90 21.73
N GLN A 425 38.95 22.06 22.16
CA GLN A 425 37.83 21.29 21.63
C GLN A 425 37.55 21.68 20.17
N LYS A 426 37.41 22.99 19.89
CA LYS A 426 37.23 23.48 18.52
C LYS A 426 38.46 23.27 17.64
N GLU A 427 39.66 23.47 18.19
CA GLU A 427 40.89 23.19 17.45
C GLU A 427 40.95 21.72 17.02
N ARG A 428 40.62 20.79 17.93
CA ARG A 428 40.64 19.36 17.64
C ARG A 428 39.57 18.96 16.62
N GLU A 429 38.36 19.51 16.72
CA GLU A 429 37.29 19.28 15.73
C GLU A 429 37.73 19.69 14.31
N ILE A 430 38.35 20.86 14.16
CA ILE A 430 38.86 21.32 12.85
C ILE A 430 40.01 20.42 12.36
N LEU A 431 40.92 20.02 13.25
CA LEU A 431 42.04 19.14 12.90
C LEU A 431 41.58 17.74 12.50
N GLU A 432 40.60 17.17 13.19
CA GLU A 432 39.99 15.87 12.87
C GLU A 432 39.39 15.89 11.47
N ILE A 433 38.61 16.93 11.11
CA ILE A 433 38.05 17.08 9.77
C ILE A 433 39.16 17.18 8.70
N MET A 434 40.21 17.96 8.96
CA MET A 434 41.36 18.08 8.05
C MET A 434 42.17 16.78 7.89
N GLU A 435 42.28 15.98 8.95
CA GLU A 435 42.94 14.67 8.92
C GLU A 435 42.14 13.64 8.13
N GLN A 436 40.82 13.62 8.32
CA GLN A 436 39.90 12.72 7.61
C GLN A 436 39.75 13.09 6.12
N SER A 437 40.08 14.33 5.75
CA SER A 437 40.01 14.83 4.37
C SER A 437 41.04 14.19 3.42
N GLY A 438 42.02 13.42 3.92
CA GLY A 438 43.01 12.74 3.08
C GLY A 438 44.20 13.62 2.63
N PHE A 439 44.46 14.72 3.33
CA PHE A 439 45.67 15.52 3.11
C PHE A 439 46.94 14.83 3.63
N THR A 440 48.06 15.04 2.92
CA THR A 440 49.40 14.73 3.44
C THR A 440 49.93 15.93 4.23
N LYS A 441 50.41 15.68 5.45
CA LYS A 441 50.99 16.71 6.34
C LYS A 441 52.44 17.02 5.97
N THR A 442 52.82 18.29 6.08
CA THR A 442 54.21 18.78 6.00
C THR A 442 54.47 19.78 7.12
N ASP A 443 55.73 20.11 7.36
CA ASP A 443 56.15 21.01 8.44
C ASP A 443 55.56 22.44 8.33
N GLY A 444 55.04 22.83 7.16
CA GLY A 444 54.44 24.16 6.92
C GLY A 444 52.99 24.13 6.41
N GLY A 445 52.29 22.98 6.44
CA GLY A 445 50.92 22.89 5.92
C GLY A 445 50.48 21.52 5.43
N TYR A 446 49.31 21.48 4.81
CA TYR A 446 48.69 20.29 4.21
C TYR A 446 48.80 20.36 2.68
N PHE A 447 49.01 19.22 2.02
CA PHE A 447 48.86 19.13 0.56
C PHE A 447 48.15 17.86 0.10
N MET A 448 47.50 17.91 -1.07
CA MET A 448 46.79 16.80 -1.68
C MET A 448 47.06 16.76 -3.19
N GLN A 449 47.22 15.55 -3.73
CA GLN A 449 47.52 15.31 -5.16
C GLN A 449 46.45 14.48 -5.89
N ASN A 450 45.59 13.78 -5.15
CA ASN A 450 44.56 12.93 -5.74
C ASN A 450 43.35 13.79 -6.12
N GLU A 451 42.94 13.74 -7.38
CA GLU A 451 41.85 14.54 -7.94
C GLU A 451 40.47 14.17 -7.36
N GLU A 452 40.23 12.90 -7.04
CA GLU A 452 38.99 12.46 -6.40
C GLU A 452 38.90 12.95 -4.96
N LEU A 453 39.99 12.86 -4.20
CA LEU A 453 40.05 13.43 -2.85
C LEU A 453 39.94 14.96 -2.91
N GLU A 454 40.52 15.60 -3.92
CA GLU A 454 40.43 17.05 -4.14
C GLU A 454 38.98 17.47 -4.39
N TYR A 455 38.27 16.77 -5.28
CA TYR A 455 36.84 17.00 -5.53
C TYR A 455 36.02 16.84 -4.25
N ASN A 456 36.23 15.73 -3.54
CA ASN A 456 35.50 15.44 -2.29
C ASN A 456 35.73 16.54 -1.25
N PHE A 457 36.97 16.99 -1.09
CA PHE A 457 37.30 18.05 -0.15
C PHE A 457 36.64 19.38 -0.55
N LEU A 458 36.80 19.79 -1.82
CA LEU A 458 36.31 21.09 -2.27
C LEU A 458 34.77 21.16 -2.34
N TYR A 459 34.09 20.05 -2.63
CA TYR A 459 32.64 20.00 -2.82
C TYR A 459 31.88 19.65 -1.54
N HIS A 460 32.33 18.63 -0.80
CA HIS A 460 31.65 18.12 0.39
C HIS A 460 32.26 18.69 1.69
N VAL A 461 33.56 18.50 1.92
CA VAL A 461 34.18 18.81 3.22
C VAL A 461 34.28 20.31 3.51
N ILE A 462 34.48 21.15 2.48
CA ILE A 462 34.47 22.61 2.66
C ILE A 462 33.14 23.10 3.26
N GLN A 463 32.01 22.48 2.94
CA GLN A 463 30.70 22.86 3.49
C GLN A 463 30.64 22.61 5.00
N GLU A 464 31.27 21.53 5.46
CA GLU A 464 31.38 21.16 6.88
C GLU A 464 32.35 22.08 7.64
N LEU A 465 33.42 22.54 6.99
CA LEU A 465 34.43 23.45 7.59
C LEU A 465 33.99 24.92 7.62
N GLN A 466 33.12 25.36 6.70
CA GLN A 466 32.67 26.74 6.58
C GLN A 466 32.07 27.35 7.88
N PRO A 467 31.28 26.64 8.71
CA PRO A 467 30.80 27.18 9.99
C PRO A 467 31.89 27.30 11.07
N LEU A 468 33.00 26.55 10.95
CA LEU A 468 34.05 26.46 11.96
C LEU A 468 35.28 27.34 11.64
N VAL A 469 35.52 27.63 10.35
CA VAL A 469 36.75 28.25 9.87
C VAL A 469 36.49 29.34 8.82
N GLN A 470 37.27 30.42 8.85
CA GLN A 470 37.26 31.44 7.79
C GLN A 470 38.12 30.98 6.60
N ILE A 471 37.52 30.79 5.43
CA ILE A 471 38.18 30.22 4.25
C ILE A 471 38.68 31.31 3.29
N TYR A 472 39.98 31.26 2.98
CA TYR A 472 40.66 32.15 2.04
C TYR A 472 41.22 31.32 0.87
N ALA A 473 40.52 31.32 -0.26
CA ALA A 473 40.93 30.56 -1.45
C ALA A 473 41.40 31.46 -2.60
N THR A 474 42.51 31.09 -3.26
CA THR A 474 43.01 31.77 -4.47
C THR A 474 42.09 31.56 -5.68
N THR A 475 42.28 32.36 -6.73
CA THR A 475 41.51 32.23 -7.99
C THR A 475 41.69 30.85 -8.62
N ALA A 476 42.88 30.26 -8.54
CA ALA A 476 43.16 28.92 -9.04
C ALA A 476 42.30 27.83 -8.37
N VAL A 477 42.08 27.93 -7.05
CA VAL A 477 41.18 27.01 -6.32
C VAL A 477 39.72 27.30 -6.64
N ARG A 478 39.33 28.59 -6.72
CA ARG A 478 37.94 28.98 -7.01
C ARG A 478 37.46 28.55 -8.40
N HIS A 479 38.36 28.48 -9.39
CA HIS A 479 38.05 28.06 -10.76
C HIS A 479 38.08 26.53 -10.93
N ARG A 480 38.56 25.77 -9.94
CA ARG A 480 38.64 24.30 -9.98
C ARG A 480 37.27 23.63 -9.87
N LEU A 481 36.33 24.24 -9.13
CA LEU A 481 34.92 23.80 -9.08
C LEU A 481 34.03 24.78 -9.84
N ILE A 482 33.17 24.26 -10.71
CA ILE A 482 32.18 25.07 -11.41
C ILE A 482 31.03 25.37 -10.43
N LYS A 483 30.96 26.62 -9.96
CA LYS A 483 29.95 27.06 -8.98
C LYS A 483 28.58 27.41 -9.58
N LYS A 484 28.48 27.60 -10.90
CA LYS A 484 27.18 27.82 -11.56
C LYS A 484 26.52 26.47 -11.80
N SER A 485 25.20 26.41 -11.64
CA SER A 485 24.38 25.27 -12.07
C SER A 485 24.45 25.14 -13.59
N THR A 486 25.51 24.52 -14.07
CA THR A 486 25.74 24.22 -15.48
C THR A 486 25.51 22.74 -15.65
N PHE A 487 24.42 22.40 -16.33
CA PHE A 487 24.04 21.04 -16.67
C PHE A 487 23.58 20.98 -18.13
N PRO A 488 23.64 19.81 -18.79
CA PRO A 488 23.08 19.66 -20.13
C PRO A 488 21.58 19.90 -20.12
N LYS A 489 21.10 20.83 -20.93
CA LYS A 489 19.68 20.99 -21.25
C LYS A 489 19.28 20.06 -22.37
N ILE A 490 18.11 19.45 -22.24
CA ILE A 490 17.53 18.56 -23.24
C ILE A 490 16.54 19.37 -24.08
N VAL A 491 16.97 19.80 -25.25
CA VAL A 491 16.13 20.49 -26.22
C VAL A 491 15.21 19.47 -26.90
N VAL A 492 13.91 19.71 -26.86
CA VAL A 492 12.91 18.76 -27.37
C VAL A 492 12.16 19.36 -28.55
N LYS A 493 12.18 18.67 -29.69
CA LYS A 493 11.49 19.10 -30.91
C LYS A 493 10.77 17.96 -31.62
N VAL A 494 9.72 18.29 -32.37
CA VAL A 494 9.04 17.33 -33.27
C VAL A 494 9.81 17.25 -34.58
N LYS A 495 10.14 16.02 -35.02
CA LYS A 495 10.93 15.84 -36.24
C LYS A 495 10.10 16.17 -37.48
N LYS A 496 10.53 17.18 -38.27
CA LYS A 496 9.79 17.66 -39.46
C LYS A 496 9.58 16.58 -40.53
N GLU A 497 10.51 15.64 -40.67
CA GLU A 497 10.45 14.55 -41.64
C GLU A 497 9.56 13.39 -41.17
N ARG A 498 9.32 13.28 -39.86
CA ARG A 498 8.52 12.21 -39.23
C ARG A 498 7.74 12.80 -38.06
N THR A 499 6.52 13.26 -38.31
CA THR A 499 5.64 13.93 -37.32
C THR A 499 5.34 13.13 -36.06
N ASN A 500 5.62 11.81 -36.06
CA ASN A 500 5.36 10.91 -34.94
C ASN A 500 6.62 10.63 -34.07
N TRP A 501 7.68 11.44 -34.23
CA TRP A 501 8.94 11.31 -33.51
C TRP A 501 9.34 12.62 -32.82
N LEU A 502 9.85 12.49 -31.60
CA LEU A 502 10.56 13.55 -30.90
C LEU A 502 12.06 13.34 -31.03
N GLU A 503 12.76 14.44 -31.24
CA GLU A 503 14.20 14.53 -31.18
C GLU A 503 14.59 15.26 -29.89
N PHE A 504 15.43 14.61 -29.08
CA PHE A 504 15.99 15.13 -27.83
C PHE A 504 17.46 15.46 -28.07
N THR A 505 17.83 16.73 -28.05
CA THR A 505 19.22 17.18 -28.24
C THR A 505 19.79 17.71 -26.94
N PHE A 506 20.91 17.15 -26.49
CA PHE A 506 21.62 17.62 -25.30
C PHE A 506 22.50 18.82 -25.67
N LYS A 507 22.29 19.96 -25.01
CA LYS A 507 23.07 21.19 -25.19
C LYS A 507 23.59 21.70 -23.86
N MET A 508 24.82 22.18 -23.84
CA MET A 508 25.42 22.78 -22.66
C MET A 508 26.28 23.98 -23.07
N ASP A 509 26.03 25.14 -22.45
CA ASP A 509 26.69 26.39 -22.81
C ASP A 509 28.22 26.28 -22.63
N GLY A 510 28.97 26.53 -23.70
CA GLY A 510 30.44 26.55 -23.68
C GLY A 510 31.12 25.18 -23.68
N ILE A 511 30.37 24.09 -23.89
CA ILE A 511 30.91 22.72 -24.01
C ILE A 511 30.59 22.16 -25.41
N SER A 512 31.57 21.50 -26.03
CA SER A 512 31.39 20.89 -27.37
C SER A 512 30.59 19.59 -27.31
N ASP A 513 29.97 19.22 -28.44
CA ASP A 513 29.16 18.02 -28.57
C ASP A 513 29.88 16.75 -28.11
N ASP A 514 31.15 16.56 -28.50
CA ASP A 514 31.90 15.35 -28.11
C ASP A 514 32.15 15.26 -26.60
N GLN A 515 32.32 16.39 -25.91
CA GLN A 515 32.45 16.42 -24.46
C GLN A 515 31.12 16.15 -23.76
N ILE A 516 30.00 16.59 -24.34
CA ILE A 516 28.67 16.25 -23.81
C ILE A 516 28.50 14.72 -23.84
N LYS A 517 28.95 14.03 -24.89
CA LYS A 517 28.92 12.56 -24.95
C LYS A 517 29.70 11.94 -23.79
N GLU A 518 30.90 12.42 -23.50
CA GLU A 518 31.71 11.94 -22.39
C GLU A 518 31.07 12.21 -21.02
N ILE A 519 30.39 13.35 -20.85
CA ILE A 519 29.61 13.66 -19.63
C ILE A 519 28.43 12.68 -19.47
N LEU A 520 27.69 12.41 -20.56
CA LEU A 520 26.57 11.46 -20.54
C LEU A 520 27.06 10.03 -20.24
N GLN A 521 28.22 9.64 -20.76
CA GLN A 521 28.89 8.38 -20.40
C GLN A 521 29.20 8.32 -18.91
N ALA A 522 29.85 9.36 -18.37
CA ALA A 522 30.21 9.45 -16.96
C ALA A 522 28.98 9.36 -16.03
N LEU A 523 27.85 9.96 -16.43
CA LEU A 523 26.58 9.86 -15.71
C LEU A 523 26.01 8.44 -15.70
N GLU A 524 26.10 7.70 -16.81
CA GLU A 524 25.60 6.32 -16.88
C GLU A 524 26.39 5.39 -15.95
N ILE A 525 27.72 5.53 -15.91
CA ILE A 525 28.59 4.75 -15.02
C ILE A 525 28.64 5.31 -13.58
N LYS A 526 27.78 6.26 -13.23
CA LYS A 526 27.61 6.83 -11.87
C LYS A 526 28.89 7.46 -11.31
N GLN A 527 29.69 8.12 -12.15
CA GLN A 527 30.79 8.95 -11.66
C GLN A 527 30.25 10.16 -10.88
N LYS A 528 31.02 10.60 -9.86
CA LYS A 528 30.67 11.76 -9.03
C LYS A 528 30.98 13.10 -9.70
N TYR A 529 32.01 13.12 -10.55
CA TYR A 529 32.45 14.32 -11.24
C TYR A 529 33.01 13.98 -12.62
N TYR A 530 33.08 14.98 -13.49
CA TYR A 530 33.74 14.91 -14.79
C TYR A 530 34.75 16.07 -14.93
N ARG A 531 35.93 15.77 -15.48
CA ARG A 531 37.01 16.76 -15.67
C ARG A 531 36.95 17.39 -17.05
N LEU A 532 36.79 18.71 -17.10
CA LEU A 532 36.82 19.49 -18.34
C LEU A 532 38.26 19.77 -18.82
N PRO A 533 38.47 20.11 -20.12
CA PRO A 533 39.79 20.41 -20.69
C PRO A 533 40.49 21.62 -20.07
N ASN A 534 39.72 22.54 -19.49
CA ASN A 534 40.24 23.68 -18.72
C ASN A 534 40.69 23.29 -17.30
N ASP A 535 40.76 21.99 -16.98
CA ASP A 535 41.10 21.45 -15.67
C ASP A 535 40.11 21.89 -14.57
N SER A 536 38.84 22.12 -14.91
CA SER A 536 37.76 22.30 -13.92
C SER A 536 36.96 21.01 -13.74
N LEU A 537 36.42 20.82 -12.54
CA LEU A 537 35.66 19.66 -12.12
C LEU A 537 34.17 20.01 -12.12
N LEU A 538 33.41 19.33 -12.97
CA LEU A 538 31.95 19.43 -13.06
C LEU A 538 31.33 18.37 -12.15
N SER A 539 30.49 18.79 -11.20
CA SER A 539 29.74 17.86 -10.35
C SER A 539 28.63 17.17 -11.14
N LEU A 540 28.57 15.84 -11.03
CA LEU A 540 27.50 15.01 -11.59
C LEU A 540 26.48 14.59 -10.51
N GLU A 541 26.64 15.08 -9.29
CA GLU A 541 25.81 14.76 -8.11
C GLU A 541 24.69 15.79 -7.89
N THR A 542 24.41 16.62 -8.89
CA THR A 542 23.33 17.63 -8.84
C THR A 542 21.98 16.98 -9.14
N ARG A 543 20.89 17.59 -8.64
CA ARG A 543 19.53 17.09 -8.87
C ARG A 543 19.22 16.99 -10.37
N GLU A 544 19.65 17.98 -11.14
CA GLU A 544 19.44 18.06 -12.59
C GLU A 544 20.16 16.92 -13.32
N MET A 545 21.38 16.57 -12.89
CA MET A 545 22.13 15.44 -13.42
C MET A 545 21.49 14.09 -13.09
N GLU A 546 20.90 13.94 -11.89
CA GLU A 546 20.10 12.76 -11.56
C GLU A 546 18.84 12.64 -12.45
N GLU A 547 18.18 13.76 -12.76
CA GLU A 547 17.02 13.77 -13.66
C GLU A 547 17.40 13.36 -15.09
N ILE A 548 18.53 13.85 -15.61
CA ILE A 548 19.11 13.42 -16.90
C ILE A 548 19.45 11.92 -16.86
N GLN A 549 20.07 11.46 -15.78
CA GLN A 549 20.41 10.04 -15.63
C GLN A 549 19.15 9.15 -15.65
N ARG A 550 18.08 9.55 -14.95
CA ARG A 550 16.79 8.83 -14.97
C ARG A 550 16.18 8.83 -16.37
N PHE A 551 16.30 9.93 -17.11
CA PHE A 551 15.85 10.00 -18.51
C PHE A 551 16.61 9.02 -19.41
N LEU A 552 17.96 8.99 -19.31
CA LEU A 552 18.81 8.07 -20.08
C LEU A 552 18.48 6.59 -19.77
N GLN A 553 18.35 6.24 -18.48
CA GLN A 553 18.02 4.86 -18.06
C GLN A 553 16.62 4.41 -18.52
N ALA A 554 15.68 5.33 -18.66
CA ALA A 554 14.32 5.04 -19.07
C ALA A 554 14.12 5.08 -20.60
N GLY A 555 15.09 5.59 -21.35
CA GLY A 555 15.11 5.66 -22.81
C GLY A 555 15.33 4.30 -23.50
N PRO A 556 15.14 4.20 -24.83
CA PRO A 556 15.42 2.99 -25.60
C PRO A 556 16.93 2.69 -25.64
N VAL A 557 17.29 1.42 -25.48
CA VAL A 557 18.67 0.91 -25.63
C VAL A 557 19.05 1.02 -27.11
N GLN A 558 20.04 1.85 -27.46
CA GLN A 558 20.53 2.03 -28.84
C GLN A 558 22.01 1.63 -28.95
N GLU A 559 22.46 1.09 -30.07
CA GLU A 559 23.84 0.56 -30.21
C GLU A 559 24.95 1.61 -29.96
N ASP A 560 24.65 2.90 -30.12
CA ASP A 560 25.51 4.04 -29.75
C ASP A 560 24.82 4.91 -28.67
N HIS A 561 24.88 4.48 -27.40
CA HIS A 561 24.20 5.11 -26.25
C HIS A 561 24.56 6.59 -25.97
N TYR A 562 25.53 7.15 -26.68
CA TYR A 562 26.17 8.42 -26.31
C TYR A 562 26.12 9.44 -27.45
N MET A 563 25.05 9.44 -28.24
CA MET A 563 24.83 10.48 -29.23
C MET A 563 24.29 11.75 -28.55
N THR A 564 24.69 12.92 -29.05
CA THR A 564 24.15 14.22 -28.60
C THR A 564 22.68 14.41 -28.95
N THR A 565 22.15 13.53 -29.80
CA THR A 565 20.77 13.53 -30.24
C THR A 565 20.16 12.14 -30.04
N LEU A 566 19.01 12.09 -29.38
CA LEU A 566 18.22 10.87 -29.18
C LEU A 566 16.87 11.04 -29.88
N ASP A 567 16.60 10.17 -30.85
CA ASP A 567 15.32 10.09 -31.54
C ASP A 567 14.43 9.03 -30.88
N MET A 568 13.19 9.40 -30.54
CA MET A 568 12.21 8.49 -29.93
C MET A 568 10.81 8.70 -30.52
N PRO A 569 10.03 7.62 -30.75
CA PRO A 569 8.61 7.76 -31.07
C PRO A 569 7.86 8.54 -30.00
N ILE A 570 6.93 9.42 -30.39
CA ILE A 570 6.16 10.23 -29.44
C ILE A 570 5.47 9.35 -28.41
N ILE A 571 4.89 8.22 -28.83
CA ILE A 571 4.21 7.24 -27.96
C ILE A 571 5.11 6.80 -26.79
N GLU A 572 6.39 6.57 -27.05
CA GLU A 572 7.34 6.13 -26.01
C GLU A 572 7.79 7.29 -25.12
N SER A 573 7.76 8.52 -25.63
CA SER A 573 8.10 9.73 -24.89
C SER A 573 7.00 10.19 -23.93
N LEU A 574 5.75 9.73 -24.09
CA LEU A 574 4.62 10.15 -23.25
C LEU A 574 4.85 9.88 -21.76
N LYS A 575 5.66 8.88 -21.43
CA LYS A 575 6.07 8.57 -20.05
C LYS A 575 6.88 9.70 -19.39
N PHE A 576 7.46 10.59 -20.19
CA PHE A 576 8.26 11.73 -19.76
C PHE A 576 7.52 13.06 -19.83
N LEU A 577 6.24 13.10 -20.27
CA LEU A 577 5.45 14.34 -20.36
C LEU A 577 5.49 15.18 -19.08
N GLU A 578 5.49 14.53 -17.92
CA GLU A 578 5.58 15.18 -16.61
C GLU A 578 6.94 15.86 -16.39
N LEU A 579 8.03 15.19 -16.73
CA LEU A 579 9.38 15.75 -16.65
C LEU A 579 9.59 16.87 -17.68
N LEU A 580 8.98 16.74 -18.85
CA LEU A 580 9.06 17.71 -19.95
C LEU A 580 8.40 19.06 -19.64
N GLU A 581 7.41 19.08 -18.75
CA GLU A 581 6.69 20.30 -18.37
C GLU A 581 7.17 20.94 -17.06
N GLU A 582 7.74 20.17 -16.12
CA GLU A 582 8.08 20.68 -14.77
C GLU A 582 9.58 20.81 -14.48
N SER A 583 10.47 20.22 -15.29
CA SER A 583 11.91 20.24 -15.03
C SER A 583 12.64 21.32 -15.83
N ASP A 584 13.53 22.06 -15.16
CA ASP A 584 14.45 23.03 -15.79
C ASP A 584 15.49 22.37 -16.73
N VAL A 585 15.57 21.04 -16.72
CA VAL A 585 16.43 20.24 -17.61
C VAL A 585 15.88 20.24 -19.05
N PHE A 586 14.56 20.26 -19.23
CA PHE A 586 13.97 20.18 -20.56
C PHE A 586 13.65 21.58 -21.11
N ASP A 587 14.09 21.81 -22.35
CA ASP A 587 13.82 23.06 -23.07
C ASP A 587 12.93 22.75 -24.30
N PRO A 588 11.60 22.80 -24.15
CA PRO A 588 10.67 22.46 -25.23
C PRO A 588 10.66 23.56 -26.30
N GLU A 589 11.03 23.20 -27.54
CA GLU A 589 10.95 24.10 -28.70
C GLU A 589 9.49 24.38 -29.12
N GLU A 590 9.30 25.39 -29.98
CA GLU A 590 8.00 25.80 -30.49
C GLU A 590 7.25 24.63 -31.17
N SER A 591 7.95 23.77 -31.91
CA SER A 591 7.33 22.61 -32.57
C SER A 591 6.69 21.62 -31.59
N PHE A 592 7.32 21.40 -30.43
CA PHE A 592 6.78 20.53 -29.39
C PHE A 592 5.62 21.20 -28.63
N ARG A 593 5.71 22.50 -28.37
CA ARG A 593 4.62 23.28 -27.76
C ARG A 593 3.38 23.29 -28.66
N GLN A 594 3.55 23.49 -29.97
CA GLN A 594 2.48 23.41 -30.95
C GLN A 594 1.85 22.01 -31.00
N PHE A 595 2.65 20.95 -30.92
CA PHE A 595 2.14 19.58 -30.83
C PHE A 595 1.28 19.35 -29.57
N LEU A 596 1.75 19.79 -28.40
CA LEU A 596 0.96 19.69 -27.16
C LEU A 596 -0.31 20.54 -27.22
N ASP A 597 -0.24 21.74 -27.81
CA ASP A 597 -1.38 22.62 -28.01
C ASP A 597 -2.43 21.97 -28.91
N GLN A 598 -2.01 21.36 -30.02
CA GLN A 598 -2.89 20.61 -30.92
C GLN A 598 -3.59 19.41 -30.26
N LEU A 599 -2.93 18.74 -29.31
CA LEU A 599 -3.55 17.67 -28.53
C LEU A 599 -4.55 18.21 -27.48
N ARG A 600 -4.29 19.40 -26.94
CA ARG A 600 -5.16 20.06 -25.94
C ARG A 600 -6.35 20.79 -26.58
N HIS A 601 -6.18 21.27 -27.81
CA HIS A 601 -7.14 22.05 -28.59
C HIS A 601 -7.39 21.43 -29.98
N PRO A 602 -8.05 20.27 -30.05
CA PRO A 602 -8.28 19.57 -31.32
C PRO A 602 -9.20 20.35 -32.28
N GLU A 603 -9.99 21.30 -31.78
CA GLU A 603 -10.84 22.19 -32.56
C GLU A 603 -10.06 22.98 -33.62
N ASN A 604 -8.78 23.24 -33.36
CA ASN A 604 -7.90 24.03 -34.22
C ASN A 604 -7.30 23.21 -35.39
N GLN A 605 -7.59 21.92 -35.48
CA GLN A 605 -7.14 21.08 -36.59
C GLN A 605 -8.11 21.14 -37.78
N ASP A 606 -7.55 21.24 -38.98
CA ASP A 606 -8.26 21.30 -40.27
C ASP A 606 -8.62 19.89 -40.78
N PHE A 607 -9.34 19.10 -39.97
CA PHE A 607 -9.99 17.89 -40.48
C PHE A 607 -11.36 18.23 -41.05
N GLU A 608 -11.55 17.94 -42.34
CA GLU A 608 -12.85 18.10 -43.00
C GLU A 608 -13.84 17.05 -42.49
N VAL A 609 -15.05 17.51 -42.17
CA VAL A 609 -16.17 16.64 -41.81
C VAL A 609 -16.76 16.05 -43.09
N PRO A 610 -17.10 14.74 -43.12
CA PRO A 610 -17.76 14.13 -44.28
C PRO A 610 -19.03 14.90 -44.70
N GLU A 611 -19.16 15.20 -45.99
CA GLU A 611 -20.27 16.02 -46.51
C GLU A 611 -21.65 15.46 -46.14
N SER A 612 -21.82 14.14 -46.15
CA SER A 612 -23.08 13.46 -45.78
C SER A 612 -23.52 13.74 -44.34
N LEU A 613 -22.58 14.06 -43.43
CA LEU A 613 -22.83 14.26 -42.00
C LEU A 613 -22.66 15.71 -41.55
N LYS A 614 -22.20 16.61 -42.43
CA LYS A 614 -21.88 17.99 -42.08
C LYS A 614 -23.08 18.77 -41.54
N GLU A 615 -24.25 18.61 -42.14
CA GLU A 615 -25.51 19.24 -41.70
C GLU A 615 -26.21 18.47 -40.56
N VAL A 616 -25.74 17.25 -40.24
CA VAL A 616 -26.31 16.40 -39.20
C VAL A 616 -25.61 16.62 -37.86
N LEU A 617 -24.28 16.79 -37.88
CA LEU A 617 -23.48 16.97 -36.68
C LEU A 617 -23.61 18.38 -36.11
N ARG A 618 -23.82 18.47 -34.79
CA ARG A 618 -23.70 19.74 -34.06
C ARG A 618 -22.23 20.12 -33.86
N ASP A 619 -21.97 21.40 -33.58
CA ASP A 619 -20.60 21.92 -33.40
C ASP A 619 -19.74 21.12 -32.42
N TYR A 620 -20.30 20.78 -31.26
CA TYR A 620 -19.58 19.95 -30.29
C TYR A 620 -19.35 18.51 -30.82
N GLN A 621 -20.28 17.94 -31.58
CA GLN A 621 -20.07 16.61 -32.17
C GLN A 621 -18.95 16.65 -33.21
N THR A 622 -18.89 17.71 -34.01
CA THR A 622 -17.78 17.98 -34.94
C THR A 622 -16.45 18.08 -34.19
N GLN A 623 -16.39 18.78 -33.06
CA GLN A 623 -15.17 18.82 -32.23
C GLN A 623 -14.75 17.44 -31.73
N GLY A 624 -15.70 16.59 -31.33
CA GLY A 624 -15.37 15.24 -30.86
C GLY A 624 -14.91 14.30 -31.98
N PHE A 625 -15.48 14.43 -33.19
CA PHE A 625 -14.94 13.80 -34.39
C PHE A 625 -13.50 14.24 -34.68
N LYS A 626 -13.25 15.57 -34.69
CA LYS A 626 -11.91 16.13 -34.91
C LYS A 626 -10.91 15.64 -33.87
N TRP A 627 -11.31 15.57 -32.60
CA TRP A 627 -10.48 15.02 -31.53
C TRP A 627 -10.07 13.56 -31.79
N MET A 628 -11.01 12.69 -32.19
CA MET A 628 -10.68 11.31 -32.56
C MET A 628 -9.72 11.25 -33.76
N LYS A 629 -9.90 12.12 -34.76
CA LYS A 629 -9.02 12.23 -35.92
C LYS A 629 -7.61 12.67 -35.55
N THR A 630 -7.48 13.67 -34.68
CA THR A 630 -6.18 14.12 -34.16
C THR A 630 -5.46 12.97 -33.47
N LEU A 631 -6.12 12.23 -32.57
CA LEU A 631 -5.51 11.09 -31.89
C LEU A 631 -5.09 9.98 -32.87
N ALA A 632 -5.95 9.63 -33.82
CA ALA A 632 -5.65 8.62 -34.83
C ALA A 632 -4.44 9.01 -35.71
N SER A 633 -4.28 10.29 -36.06
CA SER A 633 -3.15 10.76 -36.88
C SER A 633 -1.78 10.53 -36.22
N TYR A 634 -1.74 10.57 -34.89
CA TYR A 634 -0.55 10.28 -34.08
C TYR A 634 -0.45 8.82 -33.63
N GLY A 635 -1.44 7.97 -33.97
CA GLY A 635 -1.51 6.58 -33.54
C GLY A 635 -1.87 6.40 -32.06
N PHE A 636 -2.52 7.38 -31.45
CA PHE A 636 -2.97 7.34 -30.06
C PHE A 636 -4.36 6.74 -29.93
N GLY A 637 -4.61 6.09 -28.80
CA GLY A 637 -5.96 5.73 -28.37
C GLY A 637 -6.55 6.80 -27.44
N GLY A 638 -7.87 6.78 -27.28
CA GLY A 638 -8.55 7.74 -26.41
C GLY A 638 -9.90 7.25 -25.87
N VAL A 639 -10.43 7.98 -24.90
CA VAL A 639 -11.75 7.74 -24.32
C VAL A 639 -12.66 8.94 -24.59
N LEU A 640 -13.74 8.72 -25.36
CA LEU A 640 -14.83 9.67 -25.52
C LEU A 640 -15.85 9.46 -24.39
N ALA A 641 -15.76 10.31 -23.39
CA ALA A 641 -16.50 10.28 -22.14
C ALA A 641 -17.63 11.33 -22.08
N ASP A 642 -18.17 11.74 -23.23
CA ASP A 642 -19.34 12.62 -23.31
C ASP A 642 -20.54 12.06 -22.54
N ASP A 643 -21.31 12.95 -21.93
CA ASP A 643 -22.52 12.59 -21.21
C ASP A 643 -23.54 11.82 -22.09
N MET A 644 -24.36 11.00 -21.44
CA MET A 644 -25.25 10.05 -22.10
C MET A 644 -26.35 10.75 -22.88
N GLY A 645 -26.26 10.75 -24.21
CA GLY A 645 -27.25 11.37 -25.08
C GLY A 645 -26.69 12.48 -25.97
N LEU A 646 -25.42 12.85 -25.80
CA LEU A 646 -24.71 13.79 -26.66
C LEU A 646 -24.34 13.24 -28.06
N GLY A 647 -24.60 11.96 -28.32
CA GLY A 647 -24.37 11.35 -29.65
C GLY A 647 -22.94 10.86 -29.86
N LYS A 648 -22.40 10.05 -28.95
CA LYS A 648 -21.09 9.39 -29.13
C LYS A 648 -21.06 8.47 -30.36
N THR A 649 -22.19 7.82 -30.65
CA THR A 649 -22.36 6.93 -31.81
C THR A 649 -22.18 7.69 -33.12
N VAL A 650 -22.90 8.80 -33.33
CA VAL A 650 -22.80 9.59 -34.58
C VAL A 650 -21.41 10.19 -34.78
N GLN A 651 -20.73 10.59 -33.70
CA GLN A 651 -19.33 11.03 -33.76
C GLN A 651 -18.40 9.91 -34.24
N SER A 652 -18.64 8.68 -33.76
CA SER A 652 -17.87 7.49 -34.16
C SER A 652 -18.16 7.08 -35.61
N ILE A 653 -19.42 7.17 -36.04
CA ILE A 653 -19.82 6.94 -37.44
C ILE A 653 -19.12 7.96 -38.36
N ALA A 654 -19.10 9.24 -37.98
CA ALA A 654 -18.38 10.27 -38.74
C ALA A 654 -16.88 9.95 -38.90
N PHE A 655 -16.24 9.42 -37.85
CA PHE A 655 -14.87 8.94 -37.93
C PHE A 655 -14.74 7.80 -38.96
N ILE A 656 -15.61 6.78 -38.89
CA ILE A 656 -15.59 5.64 -39.82
C ILE A 656 -15.78 6.10 -41.27
N VAL A 657 -16.74 6.99 -41.54
CA VAL A 657 -16.99 7.53 -42.88
C VAL A 657 -15.73 8.24 -43.41
N SER A 658 -15.05 9.03 -42.57
CA SER A 658 -13.83 9.73 -42.97
C SER A 658 -12.65 8.78 -43.29
N GLU A 659 -12.66 7.56 -42.75
CA GLU A 659 -11.63 6.53 -42.93
C GLU A 659 -12.03 5.45 -43.94
N LEU A 660 -13.21 5.56 -44.55
CA LEU A 660 -13.80 4.51 -45.38
C LEU A 660 -12.90 4.11 -46.56
N ALA A 661 -12.25 5.09 -47.19
CA ALA A 661 -11.29 4.83 -48.28
C ALA A 661 -10.07 4.02 -47.80
N ALA A 662 -9.52 4.35 -46.62
CA ALA A 662 -8.39 3.64 -46.03
C ALA A 662 -8.77 2.23 -45.57
N ILE A 663 -9.96 2.06 -44.98
CA ILE A 663 -10.54 0.77 -44.59
C ILE A 663 -10.66 -0.16 -45.81
N ARG A 664 -11.23 0.34 -46.91
CA ARG A 664 -11.40 -0.44 -48.16
C ARG A 664 -10.08 -0.79 -48.83
N ALA A 665 -9.12 0.15 -48.86
CA ALA A 665 -7.80 -0.06 -49.45
C ALA A 665 -6.97 -1.10 -48.66
N SER A 666 -6.98 -1.02 -47.33
CA SER A 666 -6.26 -1.95 -46.44
C SER A 666 -6.97 -3.30 -46.27
N ARG A 667 -8.26 -3.39 -46.61
CA ARG A 667 -9.15 -4.54 -46.34
C ARG A 667 -9.20 -4.89 -44.84
N GLN A 668 -9.05 -3.89 -43.99
CA GLN A 668 -9.14 -4.04 -42.53
C GLN A 668 -10.41 -3.35 -42.05
N PRO A 669 -11.48 -4.08 -41.72
CA PRO A 669 -12.74 -3.46 -41.30
C PRO A 669 -12.59 -2.74 -39.96
N ALA A 670 -13.49 -1.80 -39.69
CA ALA A 670 -13.69 -1.30 -38.33
C ALA A 670 -14.48 -2.32 -37.50
N LEU A 671 -14.17 -2.43 -36.21
CA LEU A 671 -14.85 -3.31 -35.27
C LEU A 671 -15.56 -2.47 -34.20
N ILE A 672 -16.85 -2.73 -34.00
CA ILE A 672 -17.63 -2.18 -32.91
C ILE A 672 -17.90 -3.32 -31.92
N VAL A 673 -17.49 -3.12 -30.67
CA VAL A 673 -17.77 -4.03 -29.57
C VAL A 673 -18.67 -3.31 -28.57
N CYS A 674 -19.89 -3.80 -28.40
CA CYS A 674 -20.89 -3.16 -27.54
C CYS A 674 -21.60 -4.19 -26.64
N PRO A 675 -22.45 -3.76 -25.69
CA PRO A 675 -23.41 -4.64 -25.04
C PRO A 675 -24.31 -5.35 -26.07
N SER A 676 -24.75 -6.58 -25.77
CA SER A 676 -25.55 -7.40 -26.72
C SER A 676 -26.82 -6.69 -27.20
N SER A 677 -27.42 -5.87 -26.35
CA SER A 677 -28.62 -5.08 -26.63
C SER A 677 -28.40 -3.89 -27.57
N LEU A 678 -27.16 -3.48 -27.83
CA LEU A 678 -26.85 -2.31 -28.67
C LEU A 678 -26.35 -2.66 -30.07
N THR A 679 -26.13 -3.94 -30.34
CA THR A 679 -25.61 -4.43 -31.62
C THR A 679 -26.46 -3.98 -32.82
N TYR A 680 -27.77 -4.22 -32.76
CA TYR A 680 -28.70 -3.81 -33.82
C TYR A 680 -29.01 -2.30 -33.79
N ASN A 681 -28.91 -1.64 -32.63
CA ASN A 681 -29.01 -0.18 -32.57
C ASN A 681 -27.86 0.49 -33.33
N TRP A 682 -26.62 0.02 -33.16
CA TRP A 682 -25.48 0.47 -33.95
C TRP A 682 -25.69 0.24 -35.45
N LEU A 683 -26.21 -0.92 -35.84
CA LEU A 683 -26.52 -1.21 -37.24
C LEU A 683 -27.55 -0.22 -37.80
N GLN A 684 -28.64 0.04 -37.08
CA GLN A 684 -29.68 0.97 -37.50
C GLN A 684 -29.15 2.42 -37.59
N GLU A 685 -28.35 2.86 -36.62
CA GLU A 685 -27.74 4.20 -36.66
C GLU A 685 -26.78 4.34 -37.84
N ILE A 686 -25.97 3.32 -38.16
CA ILE A 686 -25.13 3.32 -39.36
C ILE A 686 -25.97 3.40 -40.62
N MET A 687 -27.03 2.58 -40.75
CA MET A 687 -27.92 2.62 -41.92
C MET A 687 -28.63 3.98 -42.08
N SER A 688 -28.94 4.66 -40.97
CA SER A 688 -29.61 5.96 -40.99
C SER A 688 -28.67 7.13 -41.32
N PHE A 689 -27.46 7.13 -40.76
CA PHE A 689 -26.53 8.27 -40.86
C PHE A 689 -25.53 8.11 -42.01
N ALA A 690 -25.14 6.88 -42.34
CA ALA A 690 -24.13 6.56 -43.34
C ALA A 690 -24.48 5.27 -44.11
N PRO A 691 -25.56 5.28 -44.93
CA PRO A 691 -26.01 4.10 -45.68
C PRO A 691 -24.97 3.56 -46.69
N GLU A 692 -23.95 4.34 -47.01
CA GLU A 692 -22.80 3.95 -47.85
C GLU A 692 -21.86 2.92 -47.20
N ILE A 693 -21.96 2.70 -45.89
CA ILE A 693 -21.15 1.75 -45.12
C ILE A 693 -21.76 0.35 -45.20
N GLN A 694 -20.96 -0.64 -45.60
CA GLN A 694 -21.34 -2.05 -45.51
C GLN A 694 -21.08 -2.59 -44.09
N ALA A 695 -22.12 -2.58 -43.23
CA ALA A 695 -22.04 -3.03 -41.84
C ALA A 695 -22.72 -4.39 -41.63
N LEU A 696 -22.12 -5.23 -40.78
CA LEU A 696 -22.59 -6.58 -40.47
C LEU A 696 -22.56 -6.87 -38.97
N VAL A 697 -23.63 -7.46 -38.45
CA VAL A 697 -23.70 -7.92 -37.05
C VAL A 697 -23.35 -9.41 -36.99
N ILE A 698 -22.33 -9.76 -36.20
CA ILE A 698 -21.99 -11.16 -35.89
C ILE A 698 -22.78 -11.59 -34.65
N ASP A 699 -23.92 -12.22 -34.88
CA ASP A 699 -24.84 -12.74 -33.86
C ASP A 699 -25.43 -14.11 -34.27
N GLY A 700 -26.17 -14.77 -33.38
CA GLY A 700 -26.81 -16.06 -33.62
C GLY A 700 -26.03 -17.26 -33.07
N SER A 701 -26.38 -18.47 -33.50
CA SER A 701 -25.74 -19.70 -33.02
C SER A 701 -24.29 -19.83 -33.49
N GLN A 702 -23.49 -20.68 -32.83
CA GLN A 702 -22.08 -20.86 -33.21
C GLN A 702 -21.90 -21.29 -34.68
N ALA A 703 -22.83 -22.07 -35.24
CA ALA A 703 -22.78 -22.48 -36.64
C ALA A 703 -22.97 -21.29 -37.58
N VAL A 704 -23.99 -20.47 -37.34
CA VAL A 704 -24.29 -19.25 -38.10
C VAL A 704 -23.13 -18.27 -38.02
N ARG A 705 -22.58 -18.02 -36.82
CA ARG A 705 -21.45 -17.11 -36.66
C ARG A 705 -20.20 -17.57 -37.41
N LYS A 706 -19.92 -18.88 -37.43
CA LYS A 706 -18.79 -19.44 -38.20
C LYS A 706 -18.98 -19.31 -39.70
N GLU A 707 -20.21 -19.35 -40.19
CA GLU A 707 -20.54 -19.13 -41.60
C GLU A 707 -20.32 -17.65 -41.96
N ILE A 708 -20.86 -16.73 -41.17
CA ILE A 708 -20.64 -15.28 -41.31
C ILE A 708 -19.14 -14.95 -41.29
N GLN A 709 -18.38 -15.52 -40.35
CA GLN A 709 -16.93 -15.31 -40.23
C GLN A 709 -16.11 -15.81 -41.43
N ARG A 710 -16.66 -16.69 -42.28
CA ARG A 710 -15.98 -17.18 -43.49
C ARG A 710 -16.14 -16.24 -44.66
N ASP A 711 -17.22 -15.46 -44.73
CA ASP A 711 -17.54 -14.58 -45.83
C ASP A 711 -17.69 -13.12 -45.37
N LEU A 712 -16.55 -12.45 -45.23
CA LEU A 712 -16.45 -11.04 -44.82
C LEU A 712 -15.89 -10.14 -45.93
N MET A 713 -15.84 -10.62 -47.17
CA MET A 713 -15.32 -9.82 -48.27
C MET A 713 -16.24 -8.62 -48.54
N GLY A 714 -15.65 -7.42 -48.59
CA GLY A 714 -16.38 -6.19 -48.88
C GLY A 714 -17.13 -5.58 -47.69
N ILE A 715 -17.00 -6.16 -46.49
CA ILE A 715 -17.56 -5.59 -45.26
C ILE A 715 -16.63 -4.49 -44.73
N ASP A 716 -17.19 -3.30 -44.50
CA ASP A 716 -16.47 -2.14 -43.96
C ASP A 716 -16.48 -2.13 -42.42
N VAL A 717 -17.59 -2.57 -41.81
CA VAL A 717 -17.81 -2.53 -40.35
C VAL A 717 -18.37 -3.85 -39.83
N ILE A 718 -17.74 -4.37 -38.78
CA ILE A 718 -18.19 -5.56 -38.05
C ILE A 718 -18.69 -5.12 -36.67
N ILE A 719 -19.89 -5.56 -36.29
CA ILE A 719 -20.49 -5.28 -34.99
C ILE A 719 -20.61 -6.60 -34.22
N THR A 720 -20.13 -6.63 -32.99
CA THR A 720 -20.26 -7.79 -32.10
C THR A 720 -20.50 -7.38 -30.66
N SER A 721 -20.86 -8.34 -29.82
CA SER A 721 -21.07 -8.11 -28.40
C SER A 721 -19.93 -8.62 -27.52
N TYR A 722 -19.71 -7.99 -26.36
CA TYR A 722 -18.69 -8.46 -25.42
C TYR A 722 -18.78 -9.96 -25.09
N PRO A 723 -19.97 -10.55 -24.81
CA PRO A 723 -20.08 -11.99 -24.56
C PRO A 723 -19.65 -12.84 -25.76
N LEU A 724 -20.05 -12.46 -26.99
CA LEU A 724 -19.73 -13.22 -28.20
C LEU A 724 -18.25 -13.10 -28.57
N LEU A 725 -17.66 -11.90 -28.43
CA LEU A 725 -16.22 -11.70 -28.61
C LEU A 725 -15.41 -12.63 -27.69
N ARG A 726 -15.83 -12.81 -26.44
CA ARG A 726 -15.17 -13.76 -25.51
C ARG A 726 -15.31 -15.20 -25.97
N GLN A 727 -16.49 -15.60 -26.43
CA GLN A 727 -16.74 -16.97 -26.90
C GLN A 727 -15.92 -17.31 -28.13
N ASP A 728 -15.83 -16.37 -29.08
CA ASP A 728 -15.19 -16.57 -30.38
C ASP A 728 -13.81 -15.87 -30.46
N LEU A 729 -13.17 -15.61 -29.32
CA LEU A 729 -11.91 -14.84 -29.20
C LEU A 729 -10.80 -15.37 -30.10
N SER A 730 -10.72 -16.70 -30.25
CA SER A 730 -9.71 -17.35 -31.08
C SER A 730 -9.73 -16.92 -32.56
N TRP A 731 -10.89 -16.47 -33.05
CA TRP A 731 -11.02 -15.92 -34.39
C TRP A 731 -10.59 -14.44 -34.40
N TYR A 732 -11.10 -13.63 -33.47
CA TYR A 732 -10.78 -12.20 -33.38
C TYR A 732 -9.29 -11.91 -33.15
N GLU A 733 -8.57 -12.74 -32.39
CA GLU A 733 -7.13 -12.59 -32.12
C GLU A 733 -6.25 -12.75 -33.38
N LYS A 734 -6.79 -13.41 -34.42
CA LYS A 734 -6.11 -13.63 -35.71
C LYS A 734 -6.39 -12.50 -36.71
N GLN A 735 -7.45 -11.73 -36.52
CA GLN A 735 -7.82 -10.64 -37.40
C GLN A 735 -7.06 -9.35 -37.06
N THR A 736 -6.97 -8.46 -38.03
CA THR A 736 -6.45 -7.10 -37.87
C THR A 736 -7.51 -6.11 -38.32
N PHE A 737 -7.87 -5.18 -37.44
CA PHE A 737 -8.89 -4.18 -37.68
C PHE A 737 -8.25 -2.80 -37.90
N HIS A 738 -8.88 -1.96 -38.73
CA HIS A 738 -8.41 -0.58 -38.90
C HIS A 738 -8.64 0.22 -37.61
N THR A 739 -9.86 0.14 -37.07
CA THR A 739 -10.25 0.86 -35.86
C THR A 739 -11.17 -0.01 -35.03
N VAL A 740 -11.05 0.08 -33.70
CA VAL A 740 -11.99 -0.56 -32.77
C VAL A 740 -12.66 0.49 -31.90
N PHE A 741 -13.98 0.46 -31.86
CA PHE A 741 -14.81 1.20 -30.91
C PHE A 741 -15.33 0.26 -29.84
N PHE A 742 -15.00 0.54 -28.59
CA PHE A 742 -15.50 -0.16 -27.42
C PHE A 742 -16.61 0.66 -26.78
N ASP A 743 -17.85 0.34 -27.10
CA ASP A 743 -19.02 1.02 -26.54
C ASP A 743 -19.32 0.52 -25.12
N GLU A 744 -19.75 1.42 -24.23
CA GLU A 744 -19.87 1.18 -22.80
C GLU A 744 -18.59 0.56 -22.19
N ALA A 745 -17.45 1.25 -22.38
CA ALA A 745 -16.11 0.79 -21.99
C ALA A 745 -15.96 0.38 -20.51
N GLN A 746 -16.89 0.79 -19.64
CA GLN A 746 -16.98 0.29 -18.26
C GLN A 746 -17.18 -1.24 -18.18
N ALA A 747 -17.57 -1.90 -19.27
CA ALA A 747 -17.68 -3.36 -19.37
C ALA A 747 -16.35 -4.11 -19.07
N PHE A 748 -15.20 -3.45 -19.22
CA PHE A 748 -13.87 -4.00 -18.93
C PHE A 748 -13.10 -3.16 -17.90
N LYS A 749 -13.79 -2.47 -17.00
CA LYS A 749 -13.18 -1.70 -15.91
C LYS A 749 -12.37 -2.52 -14.91
N ASN A 750 -12.67 -3.82 -14.77
CA ASN A 750 -11.88 -4.70 -13.92
C ASN A 750 -10.90 -5.55 -14.77
N PRO A 751 -9.58 -5.38 -14.61
CA PRO A 751 -8.57 -6.02 -15.46
C PRO A 751 -8.48 -7.54 -15.26
N MET A 752 -9.02 -8.05 -14.15
CA MET A 752 -9.04 -9.49 -13.86
C MET A 752 -10.17 -10.23 -14.58
N THR A 753 -11.13 -9.51 -15.16
CA THR A 753 -12.26 -10.12 -15.85
C THR A 753 -11.87 -10.77 -17.16
N GLN A 754 -12.59 -11.83 -17.55
CA GLN A 754 -12.41 -12.47 -18.86
C GLN A 754 -12.67 -11.47 -20.01
N THR A 755 -13.58 -10.52 -19.83
CA THR A 755 -13.86 -9.46 -20.81
C THR A 755 -12.63 -8.60 -21.05
N ALA A 756 -12.04 -8.03 -19.99
CA ALA A 756 -10.83 -7.20 -20.10
C ALA A 756 -9.67 -7.95 -20.77
N ARG A 757 -9.47 -9.22 -20.41
CA ARG A 757 -8.45 -10.09 -21.03
C ARG A 757 -8.70 -10.35 -22.51
N ALA A 758 -9.96 -10.48 -22.92
CA ALA A 758 -10.35 -10.74 -24.30
C ALA A 758 -10.17 -9.51 -25.19
N VAL A 759 -10.69 -8.34 -24.76
CA VAL A 759 -10.60 -7.11 -25.55
C VAL A 759 -9.15 -6.63 -25.72
N LYS A 760 -8.28 -6.89 -24.74
CA LYS A 760 -6.85 -6.56 -24.82
C LYS A 760 -6.12 -7.26 -25.97
N LYS A 761 -6.58 -8.45 -26.37
CA LYS A 761 -5.96 -9.27 -27.43
C LYS A 761 -6.32 -8.81 -28.84
N ILE A 762 -7.28 -7.90 -28.98
CA ILE A 762 -7.72 -7.39 -30.28
C ILE A 762 -6.60 -6.54 -30.88
N LYS A 763 -6.30 -6.78 -32.17
CA LYS A 763 -5.29 -6.04 -32.93
C LYS A 763 -5.99 -4.99 -33.79
N ALA A 764 -5.72 -3.72 -33.49
CA ALA A 764 -6.21 -2.59 -34.26
C ALA A 764 -5.24 -1.41 -34.22
N ALA A 765 -5.22 -0.62 -35.30
CA ALA A 765 -4.39 0.58 -35.40
C ALA A 765 -4.94 1.71 -34.50
N ASN A 766 -6.24 2.00 -34.60
CA ASN A 766 -6.90 3.00 -33.76
C ASN A 766 -7.85 2.33 -32.76
N ARG A 767 -7.91 2.84 -31.53
CA ARG A 767 -8.73 2.26 -30.44
C ARG A 767 -9.40 3.35 -29.63
N PHE A 768 -10.72 3.31 -29.56
CA PHE A 768 -11.50 4.29 -28.82
C PHE A 768 -12.45 3.61 -27.84
N GLY A 769 -12.46 4.10 -26.61
CA GLY A 769 -13.46 3.74 -25.60
C GLY A 769 -14.59 4.77 -25.58
N LEU A 770 -15.84 4.34 -25.66
CA LEU A 770 -17.01 5.20 -25.52
C LEU A 770 -17.67 4.88 -24.18
N THR A 771 -17.90 5.89 -23.35
CA THR A 771 -18.57 5.69 -22.06
C THR A 771 -19.25 6.98 -21.61
N GLY A 772 -20.34 6.89 -20.82
CA GLY A 772 -20.92 8.05 -20.14
C GLY A 772 -20.29 8.32 -18.77
N THR A 773 -19.65 7.32 -18.18
CA THR A 773 -19.14 7.32 -16.80
C THR A 773 -17.71 6.77 -16.78
N PRO A 774 -16.70 7.59 -17.13
CA PRO A 774 -15.34 7.10 -17.35
C PRO A 774 -14.67 6.49 -16.11
N VAL A 775 -15.09 6.88 -14.90
CA VAL A 775 -14.60 6.32 -13.63
C VAL A 775 -15.77 6.26 -12.65
N GLU A 776 -16.05 5.09 -12.07
CA GLU A 776 -17.14 4.93 -11.10
C GLU A 776 -16.61 4.78 -9.65
N ASN A 777 -15.48 4.08 -9.46
CA ASN A 777 -15.15 3.55 -8.13
C ASN A 777 -13.65 3.52 -7.74
N SER A 778 -12.70 3.43 -8.69
CA SER A 778 -11.27 3.33 -8.35
C SER A 778 -10.33 3.77 -9.47
N GLN A 779 -9.09 4.16 -9.12
CA GLN A 779 -8.03 4.49 -10.09
C GLN A 779 -7.65 3.31 -10.98
N GLU A 780 -7.82 2.08 -10.48
CA GLU A 780 -7.56 0.83 -11.22
C GLU A 780 -8.55 0.64 -12.39
N GLU A 781 -9.78 1.14 -12.26
CA GLU A 781 -10.78 1.11 -13.35
C GLU A 781 -10.29 1.91 -14.55
N LEU A 782 -9.73 3.09 -14.29
CA LEU A 782 -9.15 3.96 -15.32
C LEU A 782 -7.95 3.29 -16.00
N TRP A 783 -7.06 2.68 -15.22
CA TRP A 783 -5.93 1.92 -15.77
C TRP A 783 -6.39 0.80 -16.69
N SER A 784 -7.40 0.02 -16.28
CA SER A 784 -7.92 -1.09 -17.08
C SER A 784 -8.45 -0.62 -18.44
N ILE A 785 -9.15 0.52 -18.47
CA ILE A 785 -9.67 1.09 -19.71
C ILE A 785 -8.51 1.54 -20.62
N TYR A 786 -7.58 2.34 -20.10
CA TYR A 786 -6.42 2.82 -20.87
C TYR A 786 -5.48 1.70 -21.28
N HIS A 787 -5.35 0.63 -20.51
CA HIS A 787 -4.53 -0.53 -20.90
C HIS A 787 -5.09 -1.28 -22.11
N VAL A 788 -6.36 -1.06 -22.45
CA VAL A 788 -6.99 -1.61 -23.66
C VAL A 788 -6.90 -0.62 -24.81
N VAL A 789 -7.31 0.63 -24.59
CA VAL A 789 -7.41 1.63 -25.66
C VAL A 789 -6.07 2.28 -25.99
N PHE A 790 -5.22 2.52 -24.99
CA PHE A 790 -3.90 3.10 -25.17
C PHE A 790 -2.85 2.47 -24.24
N PRO A 791 -2.42 1.21 -24.50
CA PRO A 791 -1.56 0.45 -23.59
C PRO A 791 -0.21 1.10 -23.26
N GLN A 792 0.27 2.02 -24.10
CA GLN A 792 1.56 2.69 -23.93
C GLN A 792 1.49 3.90 -22.99
N LEU A 793 0.28 4.41 -22.70
CA LEU A 793 0.10 5.56 -21.80
C LEU A 793 0.50 5.23 -20.36
N PHE A 794 0.16 4.03 -19.92
CA PHE A 794 0.48 3.51 -18.58
C PHE A 794 1.19 2.16 -18.70
N ARG A 795 2.19 1.94 -17.85
CA ARG A 795 2.91 0.66 -17.78
C ARG A 795 2.11 -0.37 -16.96
N GLY A 796 2.81 -1.29 -16.30
CA GLY A 796 2.18 -2.28 -15.42
C GLY A 796 1.35 -1.64 -14.30
N LEU A 797 0.43 -2.41 -13.75
CA LEU A 797 -0.45 -1.97 -12.64
C LEU A 797 0.35 -1.54 -11.40
N GLU A 798 1.51 -2.15 -11.17
CA GLU A 798 2.42 -1.82 -10.06
C GLU A 798 2.97 -0.40 -10.18
N GLU A 799 3.59 -0.07 -11.32
CA GLU A 799 4.08 1.29 -11.59
C GLU A 799 2.95 2.34 -11.55
N TYR A 800 1.77 1.98 -12.08
CA TYR A 800 0.60 2.85 -12.01
C TYR A 800 0.17 3.14 -10.57
N SER A 801 0.27 2.16 -9.66
CA SER A 801 -0.10 2.33 -8.24
C SER A 801 0.80 3.30 -7.47
N HIS A 802 2.01 3.57 -7.98
CA HIS A 802 2.93 4.56 -7.40
C HIS A 802 2.72 5.98 -7.93
N LEU A 803 1.90 6.17 -8.97
CA LEU A 803 1.63 7.49 -9.52
C LEU A 803 0.65 8.27 -8.63
N THR A 804 0.92 9.56 -8.47
CA THR A 804 -0.02 10.45 -7.79
C THR A 804 -1.26 10.69 -8.65
N ARG A 805 -2.40 11.01 -8.02
CA ARG A 805 -3.64 11.36 -8.74
C ARG A 805 -3.44 12.49 -9.74
N LYS A 806 -2.66 13.50 -9.36
CA LYS A 806 -2.30 14.65 -10.21
C LYS A 806 -1.52 14.21 -11.45
N ALA A 807 -0.54 13.31 -11.28
CA ALA A 807 0.22 12.74 -12.39
C ALA A 807 -0.67 11.93 -13.35
N ILE A 808 -1.56 11.10 -12.82
CA ILE A 808 -2.53 10.31 -13.61
C ILE A 808 -3.44 11.25 -14.42
N SER A 809 -4.05 12.25 -13.77
CA SER A 809 -4.97 13.20 -14.41
C SER A 809 -4.29 13.95 -15.56
N ARG A 810 -3.08 14.48 -15.34
CA ARG A 810 -2.31 15.18 -16.38
C ARG A 810 -2.00 14.30 -17.59
N ARG A 811 -1.60 13.04 -17.36
CA ARG A 811 -1.32 12.09 -18.45
C ARG A 811 -2.57 11.70 -19.23
N VAL A 812 -3.71 11.54 -18.55
CA VAL A 812 -4.98 11.15 -19.18
C VAL A 812 -5.64 12.30 -19.94
N ARG A 813 -5.50 13.54 -19.47
CA ARG A 813 -6.26 14.70 -19.96
C ARG A 813 -6.25 14.88 -21.50
N PRO A 814 -5.13 14.74 -22.23
CA PRO A 814 -5.15 14.86 -23.69
C PRO A 814 -5.91 13.74 -24.41
N PHE A 815 -6.05 12.58 -23.75
CA PHE A 815 -6.64 11.36 -24.30
C PHE A 815 -8.06 11.09 -23.76
N LEU A 816 -8.64 12.05 -23.04
CA LEU A 816 -10.00 12.00 -22.49
C LEU A 816 -10.79 13.22 -22.94
N LEU A 817 -11.86 13.02 -23.70
CA LEU A 817 -12.82 14.08 -24.01
C LEU A 817 -14.11 13.87 -23.22
N ARG A 818 -14.45 14.81 -22.33
CA ARG A 818 -15.67 14.77 -21.50
C ARG A 818 -16.40 16.12 -21.55
N ARG A 819 -17.69 16.07 -21.87
CA ARG A 819 -18.59 17.24 -21.91
C ARG A 819 -19.93 16.89 -21.27
N LEU A 820 -20.53 17.85 -20.55
CA LEU A 820 -21.84 17.69 -19.93
C LEU A 820 -22.95 18.20 -20.84
N LYS A 821 -24.18 17.68 -20.68
CA LYS A 821 -25.34 18.16 -21.45
C LYS A 821 -25.61 19.64 -21.24
N GLU A 822 -25.47 20.12 -20.01
CA GLU A 822 -25.75 21.51 -19.64
C GLU A 822 -24.78 22.49 -20.32
N ASP A 823 -23.55 22.06 -20.56
CA ASP A 823 -22.51 22.88 -21.18
C ASP A 823 -22.72 23.06 -22.69
N VAL A 824 -23.36 22.08 -23.36
CA VAL A 824 -23.37 21.99 -24.84
C VAL A 824 -24.76 21.98 -25.47
N LEU A 825 -25.82 21.68 -24.71
CA LEU A 825 -27.21 21.62 -25.19
C LEU A 825 -28.12 22.56 -24.39
N MET A 826 -28.07 23.85 -24.71
CA MET A 826 -28.97 24.86 -24.12
C MET A 826 -30.45 24.67 -24.53
N GLU A 827 -30.74 23.89 -25.57
CA GLU A 827 -32.08 23.68 -26.14
C GLU A 827 -32.86 22.50 -25.54
N LEU A 828 -32.24 21.68 -24.67
CA LEU A 828 -32.93 20.50 -24.15
C LEU A 828 -34.02 20.91 -23.14
N PRO A 829 -35.24 20.33 -23.21
CA PRO A 829 -36.28 20.60 -22.23
C PRO A 829 -35.80 20.32 -20.80
N ARG A 830 -36.34 21.07 -19.83
CA ARG A 830 -36.00 20.89 -18.42
C ARG A 830 -36.28 19.45 -17.97
N LYS A 831 -35.42 18.95 -17.10
CA LYS A 831 -35.63 17.70 -16.34
C LYS A 831 -36.11 18.09 -14.95
N SER A 832 -37.21 17.50 -14.47
CA SER A 832 -37.66 17.66 -13.08
C SER A 832 -37.65 16.31 -12.39
N GLU A 833 -37.00 16.21 -11.25
CA GLU A 833 -36.95 15.01 -10.42
C GLU A 833 -37.82 15.21 -9.17
N ALA A 834 -38.71 14.25 -8.90
CA ALA A 834 -39.61 14.26 -7.76
C ALA A 834 -39.52 12.93 -7.01
N ILE A 835 -39.42 13.01 -5.69
CA ILE A 835 -39.51 11.85 -4.81
C ILE A 835 -40.93 11.79 -4.25
N VAL A 836 -41.57 10.62 -4.40
CA VAL A 836 -42.90 10.35 -3.86
C VAL A 836 -42.74 9.29 -2.78
N PHE A 837 -43.03 9.68 -1.54
CA PHE A 837 -43.00 8.78 -0.40
C PHE A 837 -44.31 8.01 -0.28
N SER A 838 -44.21 6.70 -0.06
CA SER A 838 -45.35 5.81 0.19
C SER A 838 -45.26 5.23 1.60
N GLU A 839 -46.30 5.39 2.41
CA GLU A 839 -46.38 4.76 3.73
C GLU A 839 -46.80 3.29 3.60
N LEU A 840 -46.03 2.36 4.20
CA LEU A 840 -46.35 0.93 4.14
C LEU A 840 -47.75 0.63 4.71
N LEU A 841 -48.51 -0.24 4.04
CA LEU A 841 -49.79 -0.73 4.53
C LEU A 841 -49.60 -1.50 5.86
N PRO A 842 -50.62 -1.58 6.74
CA PRO A 842 -50.48 -2.24 8.05
C PRO A 842 -49.89 -3.66 8.00
N GLU A 843 -50.45 -4.54 7.15
CA GLU A 843 -49.96 -5.91 6.97
C GLU A 843 -48.53 -5.96 6.42
N GLN A 844 -48.21 -5.03 5.50
CA GLN A 844 -46.88 -4.90 4.90
C GLN A 844 -45.84 -4.43 5.93
N LYS A 845 -46.23 -3.52 6.83
CA LYS A 845 -45.40 -2.98 7.91
C LYS A 845 -45.09 -4.04 8.96
N GLU A 846 -46.07 -4.84 9.36
CA GLU A 846 -45.87 -5.98 10.27
C GLU A 846 -44.89 -6.99 9.69
N LEU A 847 -45.07 -7.37 8.41
CA LEU A 847 -44.18 -8.27 7.70
C LEU A 847 -42.75 -7.71 7.61
N TYR A 848 -42.63 -6.42 7.25
CA TYR A 848 -41.35 -5.73 7.17
C TYR A 848 -40.61 -5.74 8.50
N ALA A 849 -41.28 -5.34 9.59
CA ALA A 849 -40.72 -5.30 10.93
C ALA A 849 -40.26 -6.69 11.42
N ALA A 850 -41.07 -7.73 11.18
CA ALA A 850 -40.71 -9.10 11.52
C ALA A 850 -39.45 -9.59 10.78
N PHE A 851 -39.34 -9.28 9.48
CA PHE A 851 -38.16 -9.62 8.69
C PHE A 851 -36.93 -8.82 9.09
N LEU A 852 -37.08 -7.52 9.39
CA LEU A 852 -36.00 -6.67 9.85
C LEU A 852 -35.45 -7.16 11.19
N ALA A 853 -36.32 -7.43 12.17
CA ALA A 853 -35.92 -7.97 13.48
C ALA A 853 -35.19 -9.31 13.36
N LYS A 854 -35.67 -10.20 12.48
CA LYS A 854 -35.00 -11.48 12.19
C LYS A 854 -33.61 -11.25 11.58
N LEU A 855 -33.48 -10.32 10.63
CA LEU A 855 -32.23 -10.00 9.97
C LEU A 855 -31.22 -9.35 10.94
N GLN A 856 -31.68 -8.43 11.79
CA GLN A 856 -30.89 -7.83 12.87
C GLN A 856 -30.37 -8.91 13.83
N TYR A 857 -31.24 -9.78 14.32
CA TYR A 857 -30.87 -10.88 15.21
C TYR A 857 -29.84 -11.84 14.58
N ASP A 858 -30.07 -12.25 13.34
CA ASP A 858 -29.16 -13.12 12.59
C ASP A 858 -27.80 -12.44 12.33
N THR A 859 -27.79 -11.12 12.12
CA THR A 859 -26.57 -10.35 11.84
C THR A 859 -25.77 -10.12 13.14
N LEU A 860 -26.42 -9.72 14.23
CA LEU A 860 -25.81 -9.47 15.54
C LEU A 860 -25.18 -10.74 16.15
N LYS A 861 -25.76 -11.92 15.90
CA LYS A 861 -25.20 -13.22 16.34
C LYS A 861 -23.89 -13.63 15.68
N HIS A 862 -23.51 -12.98 14.58
CA HIS A 862 -22.37 -13.40 13.75
C HIS A 862 -21.35 -12.28 13.50
N LEU A 863 -21.19 -11.38 14.47
CA LEU A 863 -20.38 -10.16 14.43
C LEU A 863 -18.85 -10.35 14.60
N ASP A 864 -18.32 -11.57 14.58
CA ASP A 864 -16.87 -11.75 14.48
C ASP A 864 -16.40 -11.46 13.04
N LYS A 865 -15.25 -10.77 12.88
CA LYS A 865 -14.73 -10.34 11.56
C LYS A 865 -14.60 -11.48 10.52
N GLU A 866 -14.32 -12.70 10.98
CA GLU A 866 -14.27 -13.88 10.10
C GLU A 866 -15.65 -14.43 9.72
N SER A 867 -16.66 -14.31 10.58
CA SER A 867 -18.03 -14.73 10.28
C SER A 867 -18.77 -13.73 9.39
N PHE A 868 -18.44 -12.44 9.44
CA PHE A 868 -19.05 -11.42 8.57
C PHE A 868 -18.82 -11.69 7.08
N ARG A 869 -17.58 -12.03 6.68
CA ARG A 869 -17.28 -12.41 5.28
C ARG A 869 -18.05 -13.64 4.82
N LYS A 870 -18.20 -14.65 5.68
CA LYS A 870 -18.97 -15.87 5.39
C LYS A 870 -20.49 -15.57 5.30
N ASN A 871 -20.98 -14.60 6.05
CA ASN A 871 -22.40 -14.26 6.13
C ASN A 871 -22.84 -13.11 5.23
N ARG A 872 -21.91 -12.42 4.53
CA ARG A 872 -22.21 -11.33 3.60
C ARG A 872 -23.29 -11.70 2.57
N ILE A 873 -23.24 -12.92 2.04
CA ILE A 873 -24.24 -13.42 1.07
C ILE A 873 -25.64 -13.48 1.71
N ARG A 874 -25.74 -13.96 2.95
CA ARG A 874 -27.01 -14.05 3.69
C ARG A 874 -27.56 -12.67 4.04
N ILE A 875 -26.70 -11.72 4.42
CA ILE A 875 -27.09 -10.34 4.70
C ILE A 875 -27.63 -9.68 3.42
N LEU A 876 -26.92 -9.78 2.29
CA LEU A 876 -27.37 -9.24 1.01
C LEU A 876 -28.70 -9.86 0.55
N ALA A 877 -28.88 -11.17 0.78
CA ALA A 877 -30.16 -11.83 0.53
C ALA A 877 -31.28 -11.27 1.42
N GLY A 878 -31.01 -11.02 2.70
CA GLY A 878 -31.95 -10.38 3.64
C GLY A 878 -32.35 -8.97 3.22
N LEU A 879 -31.39 -8.12 2.86
CA LEU A 879 -31.64 -6.77 2.35
C LEU A 879 -32.47 -6.82 1.05
N THR A 880 -32.22 -7.80 0.19
CA THR A 880 -33.02 -8.02 -1.02
C THR A 880 -34.48 -8.36 -0.67
N ARG A 881 -34.73 -9.16 0.39
CA ARG A 881 -36.09 -9.45 0.85
C ARG A 881 -36.80 -8.22 1.39
N LEU A 882 -36.13 -7.39 2.20
CA LEU A 882 -36.70 -6.13 2.68
C LEU A 882 -37.13 -5.22 1.52
N ARG A 883 -36.29 -5.09 0.49
CA ARG A 883 -36.63 -4.33 -0.73
C ARG A 883 -37.82 -4.93 -1.49
N GLN A 884 -37.90 -6.26 -1.58
CA GLN A 884 -39.08 -6.92 -2.15
C GLN A 884 -40.36 -6.65 -1.36
N ILE A 885 -40.29 -6.63 -0.01
CA ILE A 885 -41.43 -6.26 0.84
C ILE A 885 -41.86 -4.82 0.54
N CYS A 886 -40.92 -3.86 0.45
CA CYS A 886 -41.23 -2.47 0.10
C CYS A 886 -41.94 -2.35 -1.26
N CYS A 887 -41.50 -3.13 -2.25
CA CYS A 887 -42.09 -3.16 -3.59
C CYS A 887 -43.50 -3.76 -3.61
N HIS A 888 -43.61 -5.04 -3.21
CA HIS A 888 -44.87 -5.79 -3.07
C HIS A 888 -44.59 -7.14 -2.37
N PRO A 889 -45.25 -7.49 -1.25
CA PRO A 889 -44.98 -8.75 -0.53
C PRO A 889 -45.13 -10.01 -1.38
N GLY A 890 -46.08 -10.01 -2.33
CA GLY A 890 -46.28 -11.08 -3.32
C GLY A 890 -45.08 -11.40 -4.24
N LEU A 891 -44.00 -10.60 -4.22
CA LEU A 891 -42.77 -10.93 -4.95
C LEU A 891 -42.03 -12.15 -4.39
N PHE A 892 -42.23 -12.45 -3.10
CA PHE A 892 -41.60 -13.60 -2.44
C PHE A 892 -42.46 -14.34 -1.43
N VAL A 893 -43.58 -13.76 -0.96
CA VAL A 893 -44.53 -14.46 -0.10
C VAL A 893 -45.54 -15.20 -0.99
N ASP A 894 -45.42 -16.51 -1.03
CA ASP A 894 -46.33 -17.35 -1.81
C ASP A 894 -47.76 -17.27 -1.25
N GLY A 895 -48.74 -17.05 -2.14
CA GLY A 895 -50.15 -16.96 -1.76
C GLY A 895 -50.58 -15.62 -1.15
N TYR A 896 -49.75 -14.58 -1.20
CA TYR A 896 -50.13 -13.24 -0.76
C TYR A 896 -51.22 -12.65 -1.68
N THR A 897 -52.37 -12.30 -1.11
CA THR A 897 -53.52 -11.71 -1.83
C THR A 897 -53.74 -10.22 -1.54
N GLY A 898 -52.96 -9.64 -0.63
CA GLY A 898 -53.02 -8.22 -0.31
C GLY A 898 -52.36 -7.35 -1.38
N SER A 899 -52.50 -6.03 -1.21
CA SER A 899 -51.88 -5.00 -2.05
C SER A 899 -50.56 -4.50 -1.44
N SER A 900 -49.96 -3.44 -1.98
CA SER A 900 -48.82 -2.75 -1.36
C SER A 900 -48.87 -1.25 -1.62
N ALA A 901 -48.30 -0.48 -0.71
CA ALA A 901 -48.39 0.98 -0.75
C ALA A 901 -47.86 1.60 -2.05
N LYS A 902 -46.67 1.18 -2.50
CA LYS A 902 -46.06 1.69 -3.75
C LYS A 902 -46.86 1.27 -4.99
N PHE A 903 -47.50 0.11 -4.94
CA PHE A 903 -48.31 -0.39 -6.05
C PHE A 903 -49.59 0.43 -6.21
N GLU A 904 -50.28 0.74 -5.12
CA GLU A 904 -51.45 1.63 -5.13
C GLU A 904 -51.08 3.04 -5.61
N GLN A 905 -49.96 3.56 -5.10
CA GLN A 905 -49.44 4.86 -5.52
C GLN A 905 -49.10 4.89 -7.02
N LEU A 906 -48.49 3.83 -7.54
CA LEU A 906 -48.18 3.71 -8.96
C LEU A 906 -49.45 3.75 -9.81
N LEU A 907 -50.47 2.99 -9.44
CA LEU A 907 -51.73 2.94 -10.20
C LEU A 907 -52.41 4.32 -10.23
N GLN A 908 -52.36 5.06 -9.12
CA GLN A 908 -52.85 6.45 -9.09
C GLN A 908 -52.08 7.35 -10.06
N ILE A 909 -50.73 7.29 -10.03
CA ILE A 909 -49.88 8.09 -10.92
C ILE A 909 -50.12 7.73 -12.39
N LEU A 910 -50.35 6.46 -12.70
CA LEU A 910 -50.64 6.02 -14.08
C LEU A 910 -51.97 6.57 -14.57
N GLU A 911 -53.00 6.59 -13.73
CA GLU A 911 -54.30 7.17 -14.10
C GLU A 911 -54.20 8.69 -14.31
N GLU A 912 -53.49 9.40 -13.43
CA GLU A 912 -53.22 10.84 -13.57
C GLU A 912 -52.41 11.15 -14.86
N SER A 913 -51.41 10.33 -15.17
CA SER A 913 -50.59 10.46 -16.38
C SER A 913 -51.42 10.20 -17.64
N ARG A 914 -52.32 9.22 -17.61
CA ARG A 914 -53.24 8.90 -18.70
C ARG A 914 -54.21 10.04 -18.98
N ILE A 915 -54.82 10.62 -17.94
CA ILE A 915 -55.71 11.79 -18.07
C ILE A 915 -54.96 12.99 -18.68
N SER A 916 -53.67 13.12 -18.35
CA SER A 916 -52.79 14.18 -18.86
C SER A 916 -52.24 13.90 -20.26
N GLY A 917 -52.52 12.75 -20.87
CA GLY A 917 -52.01 12.35 -22.19
C GLY A 917 -50.49 12.12 -22.22
N ARG A 918 -49.90 11.75 -21.07
CA ARG A 918 -48.46 11.53 -20.92
C ARG A 918 -48.06 10.10 -21.23
N ARG A 919 -46.87 9.93 -21.79
CA ARG A 919 -46.28 8.60 -22.09
C ARG A 919 -45.24 8.23 -21.04
N VAL A 920 -45.42 7.05 -20.44
CA VAL A 920 -44.75 6.66 -19.19
C VAL A 920 -43.81 5.47 -19.39
N LEU A 921 -42.57 5.61 -18.93
CA LEU A 921 -41.63 4.50 -18.76
C LEU A 921 -41.63 4.06 -17.30
N ILE A 922 -41.81 2.76 -17.04
CA ILE A 922 -41.77 2.20 -15.68
C ILE A 922 -40.58 1.27 -15.57
N PHE A 923 -39.64 1.61 -14.70
CA PHE A 923 -38.44 0.84 -14.43
C PHE A 923 -38.53 0.10 -13.11
N SER A 924 -38.20 -1.19 -13.11
CA SER A 924 -38.06 -2.02 -11.91
C SER A 924 -36.93 -3.01 -12.04
N GLN A 925 -36.22 -3.32 -10.95
CA GLN A 925 -35.19 -4.35 -10.95
C GLN A 925 -35.78 -5.77 -10.86
N PHE A 926 -37.03 -5.89 -10.42
CA PHE A 926 -37.70 -7.16 -10.18
C PHE A 926 -38.67 -7.44 -11.33
N THR A 927 -38.33 -8.36 -12.24
CA THR A 927 -39.19 -8.70 -13.40
C THR A 927 -40.58 -9.18 -12.97
N LYS A 928 -40.67 -9.92 -11.87
CA LYS A 928 -41.96 -10.29 -11.25
C LYS A 928 -42.83 -9.09 -10.87
N MET A 929 -42.23 -7.96 -10.50
CA MET A 929 -42.98 -6.73 -10.19
C MET A 929 -43.57 -6.15 -11.47
N LEU A 930 -42.79 -6.12 -12.56
CA LEU A 930 -43.29 -5.71 -13.87
C LEU A 930 -44.41 -6.62 -14.37
N GLU A 931 -44.33 -7.94 -14.12
CA GLU A 931 -45.42 -8.87 -14.41
C GLU A 931 -46.68 -8.57 -13.60
N LEU A 932 -46.56 -8.24 -12.31
CA LEU A 932 -47.70 -7.86 -11.46
C LEU A 932 -48.35 -6.56 -11.97
N ILE A 933 -47.55 -5.54 -12.30
CA ILE A 933 -48.02 -4.29 -12.89
C ILE A 933 -48.72 -4.58 -14.23
N GLY A 934 -48.09 -5.35 -15.11
CA GLY A 934 -48.66 -5.69 -16.41
C GLY A 934 -49.98 -6.46 -16.33
N ARG A 935 -50.11 -7.41 -15.38
CA ARG A 935 -51.38 -8.14 -15.14
C ARG A 935 -52.50 -7.19 -14.71
N GLU A 936 -52.20 -6.28 -13.79
CA GLU A 936 -53.17 -5.32 -13.30
C GLU A 936 -53.58 -4.31 -14.38
N MET A 937 -52.62 -3.82 -15.18
CA MET A 937 -52.91 -2.99 -16.35
C MET A 937 -53.82 -3.72 -17.34
N THR A 938 -53.55 -5.01 -17.61
CA THR A 938 -54.38 -5.82 -18.50
C THR A 938 -55.80 -5.99 -17.94
N ARG A 939 -55.94 -6.19 -16.63
CA ARG A 939 -57.23 -6.28 -15.93
C ARG A 939 -58.05 -5.00 -16.06
N GLN A 940 -57.39 -3.85 -16.07
CA GLN A 940 -58.00 -2.53 -16.27
C GLN A 940 -58.22 -2.19 -17.75
N GLY A 941 -57.83 -3.07 -18.69
CA GLY A 941 -58.01 -2.88 -20.13
C GLY A 941 -56.94 -2.00 -20.78
N HIS A 942 -55.81 -1.77 -20.12
CA HIS A 942 -54.71 -0.96 -20.63
C HIS A 942 -53.66 -1.80 -21.35
N THR A 943 -53.18 -1.29 -22.50
CA THR A 943 -52.09 -1.91 -23.26
C THR A 943 -50.75 -1.31 -22.86
N TYR A 944 -49.69 -2.11 -22.94
CA TYR A 944 -48.33 -1.69 -22.61
C TYR A 944 -47.32 -2.45 -23.46
N PHE A 945 -46.10 -1.92 -23.58
CA PHE A 945 -44.95 -2.68 -24.04
C PHE A 945 -44.16 -3.24 -22.86
N TYR A 946 -43.47 -4.36 -23.07
CA TYR A 946 -42.66 -5.03 -22.05
C TYR A 946 -41.28 -5.35 -22.60
N LEU A 947 -40.23 -5.03 -21.84
CA LEU A 947 -38.84 -5.32 -22.22
C LEU A 947 -38.03 -5.78 -21.00
N ASP A 948 -37.41 -6.95 -21.14
CA ASP A 948 -36.53 -7.51 -20.13
C ASP A 948 -35.23 -8.09 -20.71
N GLY A 949 -34.46 -8.80 -19.88
CA GLY A 949 -33.20 -9.40 -20.30
C GLY A 949 -33.36 -10.54 -21.32
N SER A 950 -34.54 -11.15 -21.42
CA SER A 950 -34.83 -12.28 -22.30
C SER A 950 -35.29 -11.87 -23.70
N THR A 951 -35.78 -10.64 -23.87
CA THR A 951 -36.17 -10.09 -25.17
C THR A 951 -34.97 -10.11 -26.14
N PRO A 952 -35.07 -10.71 -27.34
CA PRO A 952 -34.04 -10.67 -28.37
C PRO A 952 -33.64 -9.25 -28.76
N SER A 953 -32.36 -9.02 -29.07
CA SER A 953 -31.85 -7.65 -29.35
C SER A 953 -32.51 -6.97 -30.55
N GLU A 954 -32.86 -7.73 -31.59
CA GLU A 954 -33.57 -7.21 -32.77
C GLU A 954 -35.00 -6.76 -32.41
N GLU A 955 -35.75 -7.60 -31.69
CA GLU A 955 -37.12 -7.29 -31.22
C GLU A 955 -37.14 -6.05 -30.31
N ARG A 956 -36.10 -5.83 -29.49
CA ARG A 956 -36.00 -4.62 -28.65
C ARG A 956 -36.04 -3.33 -29.48
N VAL A 957 -35.36 -3.31 -30.62
CA VAL A 957 -35.29 -2.13 -31.50
C VAL A 957 -36.67 -1.86 -32.12
N GLU A 958 -37.36 -2.91 -32.56
CA GLU A 958 -38.72 -2.82 -33.08
C GLU A 958 -39.69 -2.24 -32.04
N LEU A 959 -39.68 -2.76 -30.81
CA LEU A 959 -40.53 -2.28 -29.71
C LEU A 959 -40.27 -0.81 -29.37
N CYS A 960 -39.00 -0.38 -29.36
CA CYS A 960 -38.65 1.02 -29.11
C CYS A 960 -39.15 1.94 -30.24
N THR A 961 -39.04 1.51 -31.49
CA THR A 961 -39.52 2.27 -32.65
C THR A 961 -41.03 2.48 -32.57
N ARG A 962 -41.79 1.40 -32.37
CA ARG A 962 -43.26 1.44 -32.23
C ARG A 962 -43.74 2.29 -31.05
N PHE A 963 -43.02 2.27 -29.94
CA PHE A 963 -43.32 3.14 -28.79
C PHE A 963 -43.06 4.62 -29.10
N ASN A 964 -41.94 4.95 -29.76
CA ASN A 964 -41.62 6.32 -30.14
C ASN A 964 -42.63 6.88 -31.15
N GLU A 965 -43.09 6.06 -32.09
CA GLU A 965 -44.17 6.35 -33.05
C GLU A 965 -45.54 6.55 -32.40
N GLY A 966 -45.72 6.11 -31.14
CA GLY A 966 -46.91 6.37 -30.35
C GLY A 966 -47.98 5.27 -30.38
N GLU A 967 -47.61 4.00 -30.64
CA GLU A 967 -48.59 2.89 -30.62
C GLU A 967 -49.23 2.69 -29.23
N ARG A 968 -48.47 2.90 -28.15
CA ARG A 968 -48.91 2.69 -26.76
C ARG A 968 -48.32 3.73 -25.81
N ASP A 969 -49.00 3.97 -24.70
CA ASP A 969 -48.63 5.02 -23.75
C ASP A 969 -47.71 4.56 -22.61
N VAL A 970 -47.61 3.25 -22.36
CA VAL A 970 -46.84 2.71 -21.23
C VAL A 970 -45.82 1.67 -21.70
N PHE A 971 -44.60 1.78 -21.18
CA PHE A 971 -43.53 0.82 -21.41
C PHE A 971 -42.93 0.32 -20.08
N LEU A 972 -43.11 -0.97 -19.81
CA LEU A 972 -42.51 -1.68 -18.67
C LEU A 972 -41.11 -2.18 -19.03
N ILE A 973 -40.09 -1.73 -18.30
CA ILE A 973 -38.69 -2.02 -18.62
C ILE A 973 -37.94 -2.50 -17.37
N SER A 974 -37.25 -3.64 -17.47
CA SER A 974 -36.36 -4.05 -16.37
C SER A 974 -35.14 -3.12 -16.30
N LEU A 975 -34.76 -2.67 -15.09
CA LEU A 975 -33.64 -1.74 -14.87
C LEU A 975 -32.34 -2.19 -15.57
N LYS A 976 -32.05 -3.48 -15.57
CA LYS A 976 -30.86 -4.04 -16.25
C LYS A 976 -30.97 -4.04 -17.78
N ALA A 977 -32.15 -4.26 -18.33
CA ALA A 977 -32.35 -4.24 -19.78
C ALA A 977 -32.49 -2.83 -20.33
N GLY A 978 -33.00 -1.89 -19.53
CA GLY A 978 -33.07 -0.46 -19.84
C GLY A 978 -31.77 0.31 -19.61
N GLY A 979 -30.84 -0.25 -18.83
CA GLY A 979 -29.52 0.32 -18.58
C GLY A 979 -28.64 0.44 -19.83
N THR A 980 -28.97 -0.26 -20.92
CA THR A 980 -28.15 -0.27 -22.15
C THR A 980 -28.74 0.62 -23.23
N GLY A 981 -27.99 1.62 -23.70
CA GLY A 981 -28.09 2.45 -24.93
C GLY A 981 -29.42 2.79 -25.67
N LEU A 982 -30.60 2.31 -25.30
CA LEU A 982 -31.87 2.47 -26.03
C LEU A 982 -32.29 3.95 -26.17
N ASN A 983 -33.07 4.26 -27.21
CA ASN A 983 -33.60 5.60 -27.49
C ASN A 983 -35.13 5.61 -27.33
N LEU A 984 -35.65 6.29 -26.30
CA LEU A 984 -37.07 6.30 -25.92
C LEU A 984 -37.61 7.74 -25.76
N THR A 985 -37.29 8.62 -26.71
CA THR A 985 -37.68 10.05 -26.68
C THR A 985 -39.19 10.28 -26.77
N GLY A 986 -39.99 9.25 -27.08
CA GLY A 986 -41.45 9.35 -27.05
C GLY A 986 -42.02 9.57 -25.64
N ALA A 987 -41.35 9.09 -24.59
CA ALA A 987 -41.82 9.25 -23.22
C ALA A 987 -41.46 10.62 -22.63
N ASP A 988 -42.35 11.18 -21.81
CA ASP A 988 -42.11 12.40 -21.04
C ASP A 988 -42.09 12.15 -19.52
N THR A 989 -42.53 10.96 -19.09
CA THR A 989 -42.59 10.59 -17.68
C THR A 989 -41.80 9.30 -17.44
N VAL A 990 -40.89 9.32 -16.48
CA VAL A 990 -40.06 8.16 -16.08
C VAL A 990 -40.34 7.84 -14.62
N ILE A 991 -40.85 6.65 -14.34
CA ILE A 991 -41.11 6.17 -12.99
C ILE A 991 -40.06 5.13 -12.63
N LEU A 992 -39.27 5.42 -11.60
CA LEU A 992 -38.37 4.48 -10.95
C LEU A 992 -39.15 3.83 -9.80
N TYR A 993 -39.68 2.62 -10.04
CA TYR A 993 -40.50 1.91 -9.05
C TYR A 993 -39.68 1.43 -7.87
N ASP A 994 -38.40 1.11 -8.08
CA ASP A 994 -37.47 0.70 -7.02
C ASP A 994 -36.06 1.23 -7.29
N LEU A 995 -35.34 1.55 -6.21
CA LEU A 995 -34.01 2.18 -6.26
C LEU A 995 -32.89 1.17 -6.49
N TRP A 996 -31.76 1.62 -7.02
CA TRP A 996 -30.56 0.82 -7.27
C TRP A 996 -29.32 1.38 -6.56
N TRP A 997 -28.50 0.55 -5.91
CA TRP A 997 -27.35 1.04 -5.10
C TRP A 997 -26.37 1.99 -5.81
N ASN A 998 -26.24 1.91 -7.14
CA ASN A 998 -25.43 2.80 -7.95
C ASN A 998 -26.33 3.86 -8.64
N PRO A 999 -26.24 5.16 -8.26
CA PRO A 999 -27.09 6.21 -8.82
C PRO A 999 -26.89 6.37 -10.34
N ALA A 1000 -25.70 6.08 -10.86
CA ALA A 1000 -25.43 6.17 -12.29
C ALA A 1000 -26.42 5.34 -13.12
N VAL A 1001 -26.80 4.13 -12.66
CA VAL A 1001 -27.74 3.24 -13.37
C VAL A 1001 -29.12 3.88 -13.51
N GLU A 1002 -29.57 4.61 -12.49
CA GLU A 1002 -30.84 5.35 -12.51
C GLU A 1002 -30.77 6.53 -13.49
N GLU A 1003 -29.65 7.27 -13.49
CA GLU A 1003 -29.40 8.34 -14.47
C GLU A 1003 -29.34 7.80 -15.90
N GLN A 1004 -28.75 6.62 -16.12
CA GLN A 1004 -28.74 5.96 -17.43
C GLN A 1004 -30.16 5.64 -17.91
N ALA A 1005 -31.02 5.16 -17.01
CA ALA A 1005 -32.41 4.84 -17.30
C ALA A 1005 -33.23 6.12 -17.60
N ALA A 1006 -33.07 7.16 -16.79
CA ALA A 1006 -33.71 8.46 -17.04
C ALA A 1006 -33.21 9.11 -18.36
N GLY A 1007 -31.93 8.96 -18.67
CA GLY A 1007 -31.31 9.41 -19.91
C GLY A 1007 -31.84 8.75 -21.18
N ARG A 1008 -32.68 7.70 -21.08
CA ARG A 1008 -33.37 7.09 -22.23
C ARG A 1008 -34.48 7.98 -22.79
N ALA A 1009 -35.17 8.72 -21.91
CA ALA A 1009 -36.20 9.68 -22.30
C ALA A 1009 -35.65 11.11 -22.39
N HIS A 1010 -34.72 11.50 -21.51
CA HIS A 1010 -34.06 12.81 -21.53
C HIS A 1010 -32.82 12.82 -22.45
N ARG A 1011 -33.09 12.75 -23.75
CA ARG A 1011 -32.10 12.68 -24.84
C ARG A 1011 -32.43 13.67 -25.96
N MET A 1012 -31.46 13.94 -26.82
CA MET A 1012 -31.67 14.75 -28.03
C MET A 1012 -32.83 14.17 -28.85
N GLY A 1013 -33.78 15.04 -29.26
CA GLY A 1013 -35.03 14.64 -29.90
C GLY A 1013 -36.25 14.74 -28.98
N GLN A 1014 -36.05 14.86 -27.68
CA GLN A 1014 -37.11 15.13 -26.71
C GLN A 1014 -37.67 16.55 -26.89
N LYS A 1015 -38.99 16.68 -26.97
CA LYS A 1015 -39.70 17.96 -27.13
C LYS A 1015 -40.41 18.41 -25.85
N ASN A 1016 -40.69 17.48 -24.94
CA ASN A 1016 -41.43 17.73 -23.71
C ASN A 1016 -40.50 17.77 -22.49
N THR A 1017 -40.91 18.51 -21.45
CA THR A 1017 -40.25 18.46 -20.13
C THR A 1017 -40.32 17.04 -19.57
N VAL A 1018 -39.17 16.47 -19.20
CA VAL A 1018 -39.11 15.09 -18.69
C VAL A 1018 -39.28 15.10 -17.17
N GLN A 1019 -40.31 14.42 -16.67
CA GLN A 1019 -40.55 14.24 -15.25
C GLN A 1019 -40.04 12.86 -14.81
N ILE A 1020 -39.14 12.84 -13.81
CA ILE A 1020 -38.63 11.63 -13.18
C ILE A 1020 -39.27 11.50 -11.81
N ILE A 1021 -39.94 10.38 -11.55
CA ILE A 1021 -40.64 10.08 -10.30
C ILE A 1021 -39.95 8.89 -9.64
N LYS A 1022 -39.37 9.11 -8.46
CA LYS A 1022 -38.82 8.06 -7.61
C LYS A 1022 -39.84 7.67 -6.54
N LEU A 1023 -40.31 6.43 -6.58
CA LEU A 1023 -41.16 5.89 -5.52
C LEU A 1023 -40.28 5.35 -4.39
N ILE A 1024 -40.50 5.81 -3.15
CA ILE A 1024 -39.72 5.39 -1.98
C ILE A 1024 -40.67 5.03 -0.84
N ALA A 1025 -40.52 3.83 -0.26
CA ALA A 1025 -41.26 3.47 0.94
C ALA A 1025 -40.67 4.17 2.19
N HIS A 1026 -41.48 4.98 2.88
CA HIS A 1026 -41.04 5.76 4.03
C HIS A 1026 -40.77 4.88 5.27
N GLY A 1027 -39.73 5.22 6.04
CA GLY A 1027 -39.31 4.47 7.23
C GLY A 1027 -38.74 3.09 6.91
N THR A 1028 -38.19 2.91 5.71
CA THR A 1028 -37.65 1.63 5.24
C THR A 1028 -36.22 1.72 4.74
N ILE A 1029 -35.65 0.58 4.36
CA ILE A 1029 -34.35 0.46 3.71
C ILE A 1029 -34.22 1.35 2.47
N GLU A 1030 -35.30 1.62 1.74
CA GLU A 1030 -35.24 2.44 0.52
C GLU A 1030 -34.89 3.91 0.82
N GLU A 1031 -35.32 4.44 1.96
CA GLU A 1031 -35.00 5.81 2.38
C GLU A 1031 -33.51 5.94 2.72
N LYS A 1032 -32.96 4.98 3.45
CA LYS A 1032 -31.51 4.92 3.71
C LYS A 1032 -30.68 4.68 2.45
N MET A 1033 -31.20 3.90 1.50
CA MET A 1033 -30.56 3.75 0.20
C MET A 1033 -30.48 5.08 -0.55
N ASN A 1034 -31.55 5.88 -0.55
CA ASN A 1034 -31.56 7.20 -1.17
C ASN A 1034 -30.58 8.16 -0.48
N GLU A 1035 -30.58 8.22 0.86
CA GLU A 1035 -29.61 9.04 1.62
C GLU A 1035 -28.16 8.68 1.28
N LEU A 1036 -27.85 7.38 1.16
CA LEU A 1036 -26.51 6.91 0.78
C LEU A 1036 -26.16 7.23 -0.67
N GLN A 1037 -27.13 7.21 -1.59
CA GLN A 1037 -26.93 7.64 -2.98
C GLN A 1037 -26.62 9.13 -3.05
N GLU A 1038 -27.35 9.97 -2.30
CA GLU A 1038 -27.15 11.42 -2.26
C GLU A 1038 -25.76 11.77 -1.69
N LYS A 1039 -25.39 11.20 -0.53
CA LYS A 1039 -24.04 11.33 0.03
C LYS A 1039 -22.96 10.98 -1.00
N LYS A 1040 -23.19 9.95 -1.83
CA LYS A 1040 -22.26 9.52 -2.90
C LYS A 1040 -22.24 10.45 -4.10
N ARG A 1041 -23.39 11.02 -4.51
CA ARG A 1041 -23.48 11.93 -5.65
C ARG A 1041 -22.70 13.22 -5.36
N ASP A 1042 -22.81 13.73 -4.15
CA ASP A 1042 -22.07 14.92 -3.71
C ASP A 1042 -20.56 14.63 -3.72
N LEU A 1043 -20.14 13.45 -3.24
CA LEU A 1043 -18.76 12.99 -3.31
C LEU A 1043 -18.22 12.84 -4.73
N ILE A 1044 -19.04 12.45 -5.71
CA ILE A 1044 -18.64 12.27 -7.12
C ILE A 1044 -18.54 13.60 -7.84
N THR A 1045 -19.37 14.57 -7.48
CA THR A 1045 -19.34 15.92 -8.10
C THR A 1045 -18.03 16.64 -7.75
N ASP A 1046 -17.45 16.34 -6.58
CA ASP A 1046 -16.13 16.82 -6.15
C ASP A 1046 -14.93 16.11 -6.85
N ILE A 1047 -15.15 15.06 -7.67
CA ILE A 1047 -14.07 14.21 -8.26
C ILE A 1047 -13.31 14.87 -9.43
N LEU A 1048 -13.81 15.98 -9.98
CA LEU A 1048 -13.07 16.69 -11.04
C LEU A 1048 -11.90 17.53 -10.51
N GLU A 1049 -11.82 17.72 -9.19
CA GLU A 1049 -10.60 18.12 -8.50
C GLU A 1049 -10.05 16.87 -7.80
N PHE A 1050 -8.96 16.33 -8.36
CA PHE A 1050 -8.37 15.04 -7.98
C PHE A 1050 -7.70 15.05 -6.58
N GLU A 1051 -8.33 15.62 -5.55
CA GLU A 1051 -7.83 15.62 -4.18
C GLU A 1051 -8.67 14.69 -3.28
N ASP A 1052 -7.99 13.70 -2.72
CA ASP A 1052 -8.33 12.85 -1.59
C ASP A 1052 -9.79 12.45 -1.33
N ARG A 1053 -10.13 11.18 -1.63
CA ARG A 1053 -11.14 10.38 -0.89
C ARG A 1053 -11.21 8.89 -1.24
N VAL A 1054 -11.85 8.17 -0.31
CA VAL A 1054 -11.89 6.72 0.03
C VAL A 1054 -12.73 5.88 -0.95
N PRO A 1055 -12.46 4.56 -1.14
CA PRO A 1055 -13.17 3.69 -2.09
C PRO A 1055 -14.67 3.55 -1.84
N SER A 1056 -15.43 3.35 -2.92
CA SER A 1056 -16.90 3.43 -3.02
C SER A 1056 -17.69 2.16 -2.65
N THR A 1057 -17.09 1.19 -1.96
CA THR A 1057 -17.80 -0.03 -1.54
C THR A 1057 -18.58 0.16 -0.25
N LEU A 1058 -19.83 -0.34 -0.19
CA LEU A 1058 -20.64 -0.44 1.04
C LEU A 1058 -19.79 -1.00 2.20
N THR A 1059 -19.61 -0.19 3.23
CA THR A 1059 -18.80 -0.51 4.41
C THR A 1059 -19.58 -1.34 5.42
N GLU A 1060 -18.88 -1.88 6.43
CA GLU A 1060 -19.54 -2.54 7.56
C GLU A 1060 -20.36 -1.55 8.38
N GLU A 1061 -19.90 -0.30 8.50
CA GLU A 1061 -20.68 0.78 9.12
C GLU A 1061 -21.96 1.07 8.33
N ASP A 1062 -21.90 1.19 7.00
CA ASP A 1062 -23.09 1.46 6.16
C ASP A 1062 -24.15 0.37 6.37
N ILE A 1063 -23.73 -0.91 6.39
CA ILE A 1063 -24.64 -2.04 6.61
C ILE A 1063 -25.27 -1.99 8.01
N ARG A 1064 -24.52 -1.56 9.04
CA ARG A 1064 -25.09 -1.36 10.38
C ARG A 1064 -26.09 -0.22 10.40
N GLU A 1065 -25.76 0.90 9.77
CA GLU A 1065 -26.64 2.08 9.67
C GLU A 1065 -27.96 1.71 8.96
N ILE A 1066 -27.88 0.97 7.86
CA ILE A 1066 -29.06 0.44 7.13
C ILE A 1066 -29.91 -0.50 8.00
N LEU A 1067 -29.29 -1.22 8.94
CA LEU A 1067 -29.98 -2.19 9.79
C LEU A 1067 -30.43 -1.61 11.14
N MET A 1068 -30.09 -0.37 11.49
CA MET A 1068 -30.50 0.30 12.74
C MET A 1068 -31.78 1.14 12.59
N ILE A 1069 -32.53 0.93 11.49
CA ILE A 1069 -33.83 1.58 11.19
C ILE A 1069 -34.90 1.17 12.20
#